data_AF-A0A7K7EYW2-F1
#
_entry.id   AF-A0A7K7EYW2-F1
#
_cell.length_a   1.000
_cell.length_b   1.000
_cell.length_c   1.000
_cell.angle_alpha   90.00
_cell.angle_beta   90.00
_cell.angle_gamma   90.00
#
_symmetry.space_group_name_H-M   'P 1'
#
loop_
_entity.id
_entity.type
_entity.pdbx_description
1 polymer ?
#
loop_
_entity_poly.entity_id
_entity_poly.type
_entity_poly.pdbx_seq_one_letter_code
_entity_poly.pdbx_strand_id
1 'polypeptide(L)'
;RRKRQLRVDLKTNYPDMVVDIGKIVLGEGSRKKSSGHQRRQQQELSIAVRALLNSGGGVVRMESEDENYCFREHGIGVDIEKLLRECIDCTDTSRYFTWMQRQSHMLLFMKTWSCGDPEEKSAAVKPCICSLNTGLSCRSFSEVVSMSSSKAADFLWMRKSRAESRDQNGPSAKKALLNYDGGAKETPLHIEERTVQDAAARFLKRDKLMVGEVLDFAETTYTELKNFSTESILDYIRKTLPKYVSAFANTEGGYLFFGVDDSCKVVGSHSKVEKEALERTVADTIASMPTHHFCGSPAGVQFRTYILSIHDGAEALQGYMCAVRVETFCCAVFHASPDSWMVTGDVIKRLSVTKWTEFMTDADPDLSGLADKFVTELSLSNGPPLIKPVCSKAGLQCASELQECLYPGKLFILHIIFEFKIPETICTDLLSEYPGLEDLMKKEIRALNKGVLIFSRSWAVDVGLPKNQDVVCDVLLVAENVYPVLYTVVKDASSAEPENSRETAYALKQKLVNVGGYASKVCVIPQILHLKGTQNQMEVAEYDNPQQENQENPCVYTSLYPEDYILTSRNITAFLRALVIVVLHFKSYLSDYLGCEILNLLTLKQYELLSKNLHKVKEQFVLGLPGTGKTIVALKIIERIRNTFHCSAEEILYICENQPLKQFVGNKICRSVTRVAFLEGNFPEVKHIVVDEAQNFRCEEGNWYQCAQELVRKKNGIFWVFLDFFQSTHPFSCGLNLSELYPQEWLTDMVCNAREICNVMFDLMEEILLDCNRDTPYKVLEDLFKQAKCVHSLPGDYVKKVNMRTSEMVQYVTKECNRYIQQGYPAKDIAILCSTQHAAQLFRQKLEPELKRQIRKFRVRVVLGSAEHVLEDVIVVDSIRRFSGLERRIVFGIHPVPAQEEISLNLLLCVASRANSKLHLLYHEEE
;
A
#
# COMPACT_ATOMS: atom_id res chain seq x y z
N ARG A 1 -9.74 35.73 -11.34
CA ARG A 1 -10.85 34.94 -10.76
C ARG A 1 -10.27 33.65 -10.17
N ARG A 2 -10.28 33.46 -8.84
CA ARG A 2 -9.76 32.25 -8.18
C ARG A 2 -10.65 31.05 -8.55
N LYS A 3 -10.08 29.97 -9.09
CA LYS A 3 -10.80 28.70 -9.29
C LYS A 3 -11.26 28.21 -7.91
N ARG A 4 -12.55 27.89 -7.75
CA ARG A 4 -13.07 27.26 -6.52
C ARG A 4 -12.38 25.91 -6.39
N GLN A 5 -11.67 25.68 -5.30
CA GLN A 5 -11.06 24.38 -5.03
C GLN A 5 -12.14 23.45 -4.49
N LEU A 6 -12.40 22.34 -5.19
CA LEU A 6 -13.30 21.30 -4.70
C LEU A 6 -12.69 20.63 -3.46
N ARG A 7 -13.53 20.33 -2.48
CA ARG A 7 -13.16 19.67 -1.23
C ARG A 7 -14.15 18.56 -0.94
N VAL A 8 -13.69 17.57 -0.18
CA VAL A 8 -14.57 16.53 0.36
C VAL A 8 -15.31 17.14 1.54
N ASP A 9 -16.63 17.04 1.52
CA ASP A 9 -17.46 17.38 2.65
C ASP A 9 -17.50 16.19 3.61
N LEU A 10 -16.76 16.32 4.71
CA LEU A 10 -16.72 15.30 5.76
C LEU A 10 -17.94 15.40 6.70
N LYS A 11 -18.71 16.50 6.64
CA LYS A 11 -19.87 16.76 7.50
C LYS A 11 -21.18 16.50 6.76
N THR A 12 -21.31 15.33 6.14
CA THR A 12 -22.55 14.92 5.46
C THR A 12 -23.27 13.80 6.19
N ASN A 13 -24.54 13.59 5.87
CA ASN A 13 -25.31 12.46 6.41
C ASN A 13 -24.87 11.11 5.81
N TYR A 14 -23.91 11.09 4.88
CA TYR A 14 -23.40 9.86 4.27
C TYR A 14 -22.11 9.41 4.99
N PRO A 15 -22.00 8.14 5.41
CA PRO A 15 -20.74 7.53 5.85
C PRO A 15 -19.82 7.23 4.65
N ASP A 16 -19.65 8.19 3.74
CA ASP A 16 -18.83 8.06 2.53
C ASP A 16 -18.16 9.39 2.15
N MET A 17 -17.22 9.36 1.22
CA MET A 17 -16.63 10.57 0.65
C MET A 17 -17.69 11.30 -0.18
N VAL A 18 -18.11 12.48 0.26
CA VAL A 18 -19.04 13.32 -0.50
C VAL A 18 -18.33 14.52 -1.08
N VAL A 19 -18.46 14.74 -2.39
CA VAL A 19 -17.97 15.94 -3.06
C VAL A 19 -19.15 16.77 -3.52
N ASP A 20 -19.31 17.96 -2.94
CA ASP A 20 -20.35 18.91 -3.33
C ASP A 20 -19.82 19.86 -4.42
N ILE A 21 -20.42 19.79 -5.61
CA ILE A 21 -20.08 20.67 -6.75
C ILE A 21 -20.99 21.91 -6.83
N GLY A 22 -21.99 22.02 -5.96
CA GLY A 22 -22.98 23.09 -5.92
C GLY A 22 -23.99 23.01 -7.06
N LYS A 23 -24.43 24.20 -7.51
CA LYS A 23 -25.45 24.33 -8.55
C LYS A 23 -24.97 23.91 -9.93
N ILE A 24 -25.74 23.06 -10.59
CA ILE A 24 -25.50 22.54 -11.94
C ILE A 24 -26.78 22.60 -12.79
N VAL A 25 -26.63 22.96 -14.07
CA VAL A 25 -27.74 22.86 -15.04
C VAL A 25 -27.94 21.38 -15.38
N LEU A 26 -29.14 20.84 -15.20
CA LEU A 26 -29.47 19.45 -15.55
C LEU A 26 -30.57 19.40 -16.61
N GLY A 27 -30.63 18.30 -17.36
CA GLY A 27 -31.63 18.04 -18.39
C GLY A 27 -31.15 18.38 -19.80
N GLU A 28 -31.46 17.50 -20.75
CA GLU A 28 -30.99 17.63 -22.13
C GLU A 28 -31.50 18.90 -22.81
N GLY A 29 -32.78 19.27 -22.57
CA GLY A 29 -33.36 20.50 -23.10
C GLY A 29 -32.61 21.75 -22.63
N SER A 30 -32.26 21.82 -21.35
CA SER A 30 -31.57 22.95 -20.73
C SER A 30 -30.08 23.01 -21.08
N ARG A 31 -29.45 21.85 -21.34
CA ARG A 31 -28.01 21.75 -21.65
C ARG A 31 -27.66 21.90 -23.14
N LYS A 32 -28.62 21.85 -24.07
CA LYS A 32 -28.37 22.06 -25.52
C LYS A 32 -27.69 23.39 -25.88
N LYS A 33 -27.82 24.43 -25.06
CA LYS A 33 -27.15 25.74 -25.27
C LYS A 33 -25.77 25.75 -24.60
N SER A 34 -24.73 25.32 -25.33
CA SER A 34 -23.32 25.33 -24.88
C SER A 34 -22.90 26.73 -24.36
N SER A 35 -22.80 26.88 -23.04
CA SER A 35 -22.26 28.09 -22.41
C SER A 35 -20.90 27.85 -21.74
N GLY A 36 -20.09 28.89 -21.56
CA GLY A 36 -18.82 28.80 -20.81
C GLY A 36 -19.00 28.34 -19.36
N HIS A 37 -20.18 28.58 -18.78
CA HIS A 37 -20.57 28.13 -17.45
C HIS A 37 -20.77 26.61 -17.39
N GLN A 38 -21.49 26.03 -18.35
CA GLN A 38 -21.68 24.57 -18.44
C GLN A 38 -20.37 23.81 -18.63
N ARG A 39 -19.43 24.34 -19.44
CA ARG A 39 -18.09 23.74 -19.60
C ARG A 39 -17.31 23.70 -18.29
N ARG A 40 -17.47 24.73 -17.45
CA ARG A 40 -16.85 24.75 -16.11
C ARG A 40 -17.50 23.73 -15.17
N GLN A 41 -18.83 23.62 -15.19
CA GLN A 41 -19.56 22.60 -14.41
C GLN A 41 -19.15 21.18 -14.82
N GLN A 42 -19.04 20.92 -16.13
CA GLN A 42 -18.51 19.65 -16.65
C GLN A 42 -17.11 19.37 -16.10
N GLN A 43 -16.20 20.35 -16.13
CA GLN A 43 -14.84 20.18 -15.60
C GLN A 43 -14.84 19.88 -14.10
N GLU A 44 -15.63 20.59 -13.31
CA GLU A 44 -15.74 20.37 -11.86
C GLU A 44 -16.31 18.97 -11.55
N LEU A 45 -17.35 18.52 -12.26
CA LEU A 45 -17.88 17.15 -12.16
C LEU A 45 -16.83 16.10 -12.57
N SER A 46 -16.10 16.34 -13.67
CA SER A 46 -15.03 15.48 -14.16
C SER A 46 -13.93 15.27 -13.11
N ILE A 47 -13.54 16.33 -12.40
CA ILE A 47 -12.52 16.27 -11.35
C ILE A 47 -13.04 15.48 -10.15
N ALA A 48 -14.27 15.74 -9.71
CA ALA A 48 -14.90 15.05 -8.58
C ALA A 48 -15.03 13.55 -8.83
N VAL A 49 -15.57 13.16 -9.99
CA VAL A 49 -15.77 11.75 -10.38
C VAL A 49 -14.44 10.99 -10.38
N ARG A 50 -13.39 11.54 -11.02
CA ARG A 50 -12.08 10.86 -11.07
C ARG A 50 -11.41 10.76 -9.72
N ALA A 51 -11.52 11.81 -8.90
CA ALA A 51 -10.97 11.79 -7.55
C ALA A 51 -11.59 10.66 -6.72
N LEU A 52 -12.92 10.49 -6.76
CA LEU A 52 -13.62 9.45 -6.02
C LEU A 52 -13.35 8.05 -6.59
N LEU A 53 -13.37 7.87 -7.92
CA LEU A 53 -12.99 6.61 -8.56
C LEU A 53 -11.59 6.15 -8.11
N ASN A 54 -10.66 7.08 -7.97
CA ASN A 54 -9.28 6.82 -7.56
C ASN A 54 -9.07 6.77 -6.03
N SER A 55 -10.13 6.87 -5.22
CA SER A 55 -10.02 7.00 -3.75
C SER A 55 -11.05 6.16 -3.00
N GLY A 56 -11.45 5.02 -3.56
CA GLY A 56 -12.34 4.07 -2.89
C GLY A 56 -13.84 4.28 -3.17
N GLY A 57 -14.20 5.14 -4.13
CA GLY A 57 -15.59 5.48 -4.45
C GLY A 57 -16.19 6.53 -3.50
N GLY A 58 -17.43 6.93 -3.75
CA GLY A 58 -18.13 7.94 -2.95
C GLY A 58 -19.37 8.49 -3.63
N VAL A 59 -19.75 9.71 -3.25
CA VAL A 59 -20.95 10.40 -3.76
C VAL A 59 -20.59 11.79 -4.26
N VAL A 60 -21.05 12.14 -5.47
CA VAL A 60 -21.06 13.55 -5.90
C VAL A 60 -22.46 14.11 -5.66
N ARG A 61 -22.51 15.21 -4.89
CA ARG A 61 -23.75 15.94 -4.61
C ARG A 61 -23.82 17.17 -5.51
N MET A 62 -24.95 17.32 -6.18
CA MET A 62 -25.24 18.45 -7.07
C MET A 62 -26.63 19.01 -6.76
N GLU A 63 -26.79 20.32 -6.90
CA GLU A 63 -28.09 21.00 -6.79
C GLU A 63 -28.53 21.45 -8.19
N SER A 64 -29.76 21.16 -8.60
CA SER A 64 -30.29 21.63 -9.87
C SER A 64 -30.45 23.16 -9.86
N GLU A 65 -30.01 23.84 -10.92
CA GLU A 65 -30.34 25.26 -11.14
C GLU A 65 -31.83 25.48 -11.45
N ASP A 66 -32.49 24.47 -12.02
CA ASP A 66 -33.92 24.49 -12.30
C ASP A 66 -34.69 23.79 -11.17
N GLU A 67 -35.52 24.56 -10.47
CA GLU A 67 -36.36 24.06 -9.37
C GLU A 67 -37.43 23.07 -9.86
N ASN A 68 -37.82 23.12 -11.14
CA ASN A 68 -38.79 22.21 -11.74
C ASN A 68 -38.14 20.97 -12.36
N TYR A 69 -36.84 20.75 -12.12
CA TYR A 69 -36.13 19.61 -12.69
C TYR A 69 -36.62 18.27 -12.13
N CYS A 70 -37.09 17.38 -13.02
CA CYS A 70 -37.32 15.98 -12.72
C CYS A 70 -36.40 15.08 -13.56
N PHE A 71 -35.61 14.22 -12.92
CA PHE A 71 -34.71 13.28 -13.58
C PHE A 71 -35.47 12.33 -14.53
N ARG A 72 -36.65 11.87 -14.13
CA ARG A 72 -37.48 10.95 -14.95
C ARG A 72 -37.98 11.58 -16.24
N GLU A 73 -38.19 12.90 -16.25
CA GLU A 73 -38.77 13.61 -17.39
C GLU A 73 -37.70 14.29 -18.26
N HIS A 74 -36.64 14.82 -17.63
CA HIS A 74 -35.66 15.68 -18.31
C HIS A 74 -34.31 15.01 -18.58
N GLY A 75 -34.00 13.89 -17.92
CA GLY A 75 -32.69 13.24 -17.98
C GLY A 75 -31.56 14.10 -17.40
N ILE A 76 -30.30 13.72 -17.61
CA ILE A 76 -29.14 14.48 -17.07
C ILE A 76 -28.54 15.41 -18.11
N GLY A 77 -28.37 14.90 -19.34
CA GLY A 77 -27.73 15.59 -20.47
C GLY A 77 -26.68 14.71 -21.12
N VAL A 78 -26.72 14.61 -22.45
CA VAL A 78 -25.85 13.72 -23.26
C VAL A 78 -24.37 14.05 -23.10
N ASP A 79 -24.06 15.31 -22.83
CA ASP A 79 -22.70 15.80 -22.60
C ASP A 79 -22.10 15.29 -21.27
N ILE A 80 -22.91 15.21 -20.21
CA ILE A 80 -22.50 14.61 -18.93
C ILE A 80 -22.34 13.10 -19.08
N GLU A 81 -23.27 12.43 -19.77
CA GLU A 81 -23.17 10.99 -20.04
C GLU A 81 -21.93 10.63 -20.87
N LYS A 82 -21.61 11.46 -21.87
CA LYS A 82 -20.38 11.32 -22.66
C LYS A 82 -19.15 11.48 -21.77
N LEU A 83 -19.12 12.49 -20.90
CA LEU A 83 -18.04 12.71 -19.95
C LEU A 83 -17.85 11.52 -18.99
N LEU A 84 -18.93 10.91 -18.48
CA LEU A 84 -18.84 9.75 -17.62
C LEU A 84 -18.32 8.51 -18.35
N ARG A 85 -18.78 8.27 -19.59
CA ARG A 85 -18.25 7.20 -20.46
C ARG A 85 -16.77 7.38 -20.74
N GLU A 86 -16.34 8.60 -21.04
CA GLU A 86 -14.92 8.95 -21.23
C GLU A 86 -14.07 8.75 -19.97
N CYS A 87 -14.65 8.86 -18.76
CA CYS A 87 -13.92 8.57 -17.53
C CYS A 87 -13.64 7.07 -17.35
N ILE A 88 -14.61 6.22 -17.67
CA ILE A 88 -14.51 4.78 -17.37
C ILE A 88 -14.00 3.91 -18.52
N ASP A 89 -13.88 4.49 -19.72
CA ASP A 89 -13.51 3.80 -20.96
C ASP A 89 -14.35 2.53 -21.18
N CYS A 90 -15.64 2.63 -20.86
CA CYS A 90 -16.60 1.52 -20.89
C CYS A 90 -17.98 2.03 -21.30
N THR A 91 -18.73 1.20 -22.02
CA THR A 91 -20.10 1.49 -22.44
C THR A 91 -21.10 1.30 -21.32
N ASP A 92 -20.86 0.35 -20.41
CA ASP A 92 -21.72 0.09 -19.26
C ASP A 92 -21.38 0.99 -18.07
N THR A 93 -22.01 2.16 -18.07
CA THR A 93 -21.90 3.13 -16.96
C THR A 93 -22.54 2.65 -15.67
N SER A 94 -23.51 1.73 -15.73
CA SER A 94 -24.26 1.26 -14.56
C SER A 94 -23.40 0.44 -13.60
N ARG A 95 -22.33 -0.18 -14.11
CA ARG A 95 -21.33 -0.89 -13.30
C ARG A 95 -20.63 0.01 -12.28
N TYR A 96 -20.42 1.28 -12.62
CA TYR A 96 -19.71 2.23 -11.76
C TYR A 96 -20.61 3.25 -11.11
N PHE A 97 -21.65 3.71 -11.80
CA PHE A 97 -22.44 4.88 -11.43
C PHE A 97 -23.89 4.51 -11.12
N THR A 98 -24.44 5.14 -10.08
CA THR A 98 -25.87 5.04 -9.75
C THR A 98 -26.40 6.43 -9.45
N TRP A 99 -27.51 6.78 -10.10
CA TRP A 99 -28.16 8.08 -9.97
C TRP A 99 -29.32 8.02 -8.99
N MET A 100 -29.46 9.03 -8.15
CA MET A 100 -30.60 9.19 -7.25
C MET A 100 -30.97 10.66 -7.14
N GLN A 101 -32.24 11.00 -7.41
CA GLN A 101 -32.76 12.35 -7.18
C GLN A 101 -33.42 12.44 -5.79
N ARG A 102 -33.11 13.50 -5.05
CA ARG A 102 -33.74 13.87 -3.78
C ARG A 102 -34.07 15.36 -3.76
N GLN A 103 -35.36 15.68 -3.90
CA GLN A 103 -35.83 17.07 -4.03
C GLN A 103 -35.07 17.79 -5.16
N SER A 104 -34.49 18.97 -4.90
CA SER A 104 -33.65 19.73 -5.82
C SER A 104 -32.23 19.17 -6.01
N HIS A 105 -31.84 18.18 -5.21
CA HIS A 105 -30.51 17.58 -5.28
C HIS A 105 -30.50 16.34 -6.16
N MET A 106 -29.45 16.23 -6.96
CA MET A 106 -29.15 15.04 -7.74
C MET A 106 -27.84 14.45 -7.21
N LEU A 107 -27.85 13.16 -6.93
CA LEU A 107 -26.75 12.43 -6.33
C LEU A 107 -26.21 11.40 -7.32
N LEU A 108 -24.89 11.36 -7.46
CA LEU A 108 -24.18 10.37 -8.24
C LEU A 108 -23.34 9.50 -7.29
N PHE A 109 -23.82 8.30 -7.02
CA PHE A 109 -23.09 7.28 -6.27
C PHE A 109 -22.12 6.57 -7.20
N MET A 110 -20.92 6.29 -6.70
CA MET A 110 -19.95 5.50 -7.45
C MET A 110 -19.13 4.56 -6.58
N LYS A 111 -18.87 3.37 -7.12
CA LYS A 111 -17.86 2.47 -6.55
C LYS A 111 -16.45 2.91 -6.96
N THR A 112 -15.45 2.33 -6.32
CA THR A 112 -14.05 2.52 -6.70
C THR A 112 -13.75 2.04 -8.12
N TRP A 113 -12.74 2.64 -8.75
CA TRP A 113 -12.10 2.09 -9.93
C TRP A 113 -11.59 0.68 -9.65
N SER A 114 -11.71 -0.22 -10.63
CA SER A 114 -11.11 -1.56 -10.56
C SER A 114 -10.60 -1.96 -11.95
N CYS A 115 -9.47 -2.67 -11.96
CA CYS A 115 -8.74 -3.06 -13.18
C CYS A 115 -9.41 -4.18 -14.01
N GLY A 116 -10.58 -4.67 -13.59
CA GLY A 116 -11.34 -5.71 -14.26
C GLY A 116 -12.21 -6.47 -13.25
N ASP A 117 -13.12 -7.32 -13.76
CA ASP A 117 -13.69 -8.40 -12.94
C ASP A 117 -12.90 -9.68 -13.25
N PRO A 118 -12.62 -10.54 -12.25
CA PRO A 118 -11.92 -11.82 -12.47
C PRO A 118 -12.57 -12.72 -13.53
N GLU A 119 -13.86 -12.50 -13.83
CA GLU A 119 -14.64 -13.28 -14.79
C GLU A 119 -14.56 -12.74 -16.23
N GLU A 120 -14.14 -11.49 -16.45
CA GLU A 120 -13.97 -10.91 -17.78
C GLU A 120 -12.58 -11.22 -18.33
N LYS A 121 -12.47 -12.27 -19.15
CA LYS A 121 -11.28 -12.63 -19.95
C LYS A 121 -11.01 -11.61 -21.08
N SER A 122 -10.98 -10.32 -20.77
CA SER A 122 -10.50 -9.28 -21.68
C SER A 122 -8.98 -9.33 -21.72
N ALA A 123 -8.40 -9.47 -22.92
CA ALA A 123 -6.96 -9.51 -23.15
C ALA A 123 -6.25 -8.16 -22.90
N ALA A 124 -6.99 -7.07 -22.67
CA ALA A 124 -6.43 -5.75 -22.35
C ALA A 124 -6.48 -5.51 -20.83
N VAL A 125 -5.30 -5.41 -20.21
CA VAL A 125 -5.14 -5.03 -18.79
C VAL A 125 -5.65 -3.61 -18.62
N LYS A 126 -6.73 -3.43 -17.85
CA LYS A 126 -7.25 -2.09 -17.57
C LYS A 126 -6.26 -1.36 -16.66
N PRO A 127 -5.99 -0.06 -16.89
CA PRO A 127 -5.03 0.69 -16.07
C PRO A 127 -5.40 0.70 -14.58
N CYS A 128 -4.41 0.75 -13.70
CA CYS A 128 -4.61 0.81 -12.24
C CYS A 128 -5.27 2.10 -11.74
N ILE A 129 -5.38 3.14 -12.58
CA ILE A 129 -5.97 4.41 -12.19
C ILE A 129 -6.77 5.06 -13.33
N CYS A 130 -7.87 5.73 -12.97
CA CYS A 130 -8.71 6.46 -13.92
C CYS A 130 -8.08 7.81 -14.31
N SER A 131 -8.01 8.07 -15.63
CA SER A 131 -7.43 9.28 -16.22
C SER A 131 -8.17 9.65 -17.51
N LEU A 132 -8.38 10.95 -17.77
CA LEU A 132 -8.97 11.43 -19.04
C LEU A 132 -7.93 11.60 -20.14
N ASN A 133 -6.90 12.39 -19.81
CA ASN A 133 -5.77 12.64 -20.68
C ASN A 133 -4.53 12.24 -19.89
N THR A 134 -3.71 11.39 -20.49
CA THR A 134 -2.47 10.89 -19.89
C THR A 134 -1.36 11.93 -19.95
N GLY A 135 -1.51 12.96 -20.79
CA GLY A 135 -0.43 13.90 -21.09
C GLY A 135 0.65 13.30 -21.98
N LEU A 136 0.45 12.09 -22.51
CA LEU A 136 1.37 11.41 -23.41
C LEU A 136 0.84 11.43 -24.84
N SER A 137 1.75 11.60 -25.78
CA SER A 137 1.44 11.51 -27.21
C SER A 137 2.44 10.58 -27.90
N CYS A 138 2.01 9.99 -29.01
CA CYS A 138 2.87 9.26 -29.95
C CYS A 138 2.55 9.66 -31.39
N ARG A 139 3.51 9.40 -32.27
CA ARG A 139 3.29 9.40 -33.72
C ARG A 139 2.61 8.11 -34.14
N SER A 140 1.60 8.22 -34.97
CA SER A 140 0.94 7.12 -35.66
C SER A 140 0.81 7.51 -37.13
N PHE A 141 1.76 7.05 -37.95
CA PHE A 141 1.95 7.55 -39.32
C PHE A 141 2.13 9.08 -39.32
N SER A 142 1.40 9.80 -40.16
CA SER A 142 1.45 11.27 -40.24
C SER A 142 0.73 11.97 -39.07
N GLU A 143 0.01 11.28 -38.20
CA GLU A 143 -0.79 11.92 -37.15
C GLU A 143 -0.18 11.83 -35.75
N VAL A 144 -0.36 12.89 -34.95
CA VAL A 144 -0.09 12.86 -33.51
C VAL A 144 -1.33 12.45 -32.74
N VAL A 145 -1.26 11.29 -32.12
CA VAL A 145 -2.33 10.69 -31.32
C VAL A 145 -2.00 10.84 -29.84
N SER A 146 -2.97 11.27 -29.03
CA SER A 146 -2.84 11.22 -27.58
C SER A 146 -3.04 9.78 -27.11
N MET A 147 -2.17 9.29 -26.24
CA MET A 147 -2.26 7.92 -25.75
C MET A 147 -3.49 7.79 -24.84
N SER A 148 -4.36 6.82 -25.14
CA SER A 148 -5.39 6.37 -24.19
C SER A 148 -4.72 5.84 -22.93
N SER A 149 -5.47 5.75 -21.82
CA SER A 149 -4.94 5.25 -20.56
C SER A 149 -4.38 3.83 -20.69
N SER A 150 -5.03 2.94 -21.44
CA SER A 150 -4.52 1.59 -21.76
C SER A 150 -3.19 1.62 -22.52
N LYS A 151 -3.14 2.33 -23.66
CA LYS A 151 -1.90 2.46 -24.45
C LYS A 151 -0.76 3.11 -23.66
N ALA A 152 -1.06 4.06 -22.78
CA ALA A 152 -0.08 4.69 -21.93
C ALA A 152 0.47 3.73 -20.87
N ALA A 153 -0.38 2.88 -20.27
CA ALA A 153 0.07 1.84 -19.33
C ALA A 153 1.05 0.87 -20.02
N ASP A 154 0.67 0.34 -21.18
CA ASP A 154 1.51 -0.58 -21.97
C ASP A 154 2.84 0.07 -22.37
N PHE A 155 2.79 1.33 -22.83
CA PHE A 155 3.96 2.11 -23.20
C PHE A 155 4.91 2.29 -22.01
N LEU A 156 4.39 2.72 -20.86
CA LEU A 156 5.20 2.94 -19.67
C LEU A 156 5.80 1.64 -19.14
N TRP A 157 5.03 0.55 -19.13
CA TRP A 157 5.50 -0.77 -18.73
C TRP A 157 6.63 -1.25 -19.64
N MET A 158 6.47 -1.14 -20.96
CA MET A 158 7.53 -1.46 -21.93
C MET A 158 8.80 -0.64 -21.68
N ARG A 159 8.67 0.66 -21.40
CA ARG A 159 9.81 1.55 -21.12
C ARG A 159 10.51 1.17 -19.80
N LYS A 160 9.75 0.80 -18.77
CA LYS A 160 10.25 0.31 -17.48
C LYS A 160 11.04 -0.98 -17.64
N SER A 161 10.46 -2.01 -18.26
CA SER A 161 11.15 -3.30 -18.49
C SER A 161 12.43 -3.14 -19.33
N ARG A 162 12.41 -2.25 -20.33
CA ARG A 162 13.61 -1.90 -21.12
C ARG A 162 14.69 -1.20 -20.28
N ALA A 163 14.31 -0.36 -19.32
CA ALA A 163 15.27 0.27 -18.41
C ALA A 163 15.88 -0.76 -17.45
N GLU A 164 15.07 -1.62 -16.84
CA GLU A 164 15.51 -2.66 -15.90
C GLU A 164 16.46 -3.68 -16.56
N SER A 165 16.18 -4.09 -17.80
CA SER A 165 17.06 -4.99 -18.56
C SER A 165 18.44 -4.39 -18.92
N ARG A 166 18.55 -3.05 -18.97
CA ARG A 166 19.82 -2.34 -19.23
C ARG A 166 20.72 -2.24 -17.99
N ASP A 167 20.16 -2.37 -16.79
CA ASP A 167 20.95 -2.35 -15.55
C ASP A 167 21.56 -3.73 -15.23
N GLN A 168 20.97 -4.82 -15.71
CA GLN A 168 21.50 -6.18 -15.53
C GLN A 168 22.64 -6.54 -16.50
N ASN A 169 22.73 -5.86 -17.65
CA ASN A 169 23.79 -6.04 -18.63
C ASN A 169 24.48 -4.69 -18.87
N GLY A 170 25.75 -4.57 -18.46
CA GLY A 170 26.57 -3.35 -18.61
C GLY A 170 26.57 -2.75 -20.04
N PRO A 171 27.19 -1.57 -20.23
CA PRO A 171 26.81 -0.63 -21.29
C PRO A 171 27.09 -1.17 -22.69
N SER A 172 26.09 -1.81 -23.30
CA SER A 172 25.99 -2.04 -24.74
C SER A 172 25.02 -1.02 -25.33
N ALA A 173 25.40 0.25 -25.24
CA ALA A 173 24.76 1.30 -26.01
C ALA A 173 25.20 1.17 -27.47
N LYS A 174 24.59 0.25 -28.23
CA LYS A 174 24.44 0.32 -29.71
C LYS A 174 23.69 -0.83 -30.39
N LYS A 175 23.43 -1.98 -29.73
CA LYS A 175 22.81 -3.14 -30.42
C LYS A 175 21.36 -3.48 -30.07
N ALA A 176 20.77 -2.91 -29.01
CA ALA A 176 19.40 -3.26 -28.60
C ALA A 176 18.29 -2.38 -29.22
N LEU A 177 18.64 -1.28 -29.91
CA LEU A 177 17.68 -0.50 -30.69
C LEU A 177 17.32 -1.15 -32.04
N LEU A 178 17.99 -2.24 -32.41
CA LEU A 178 17.80 -2.93 -33.70
C LEU A 178 16.98 -4.23 -33.62
N ASN A 179 16.67 -4.74 -32.43
CA ASN A 179 16.10 -6.09 -32.26
C ASN A 179 14.67 -6.09 -31.71
N TYR A 180 13.81 -5.21 -32.21
CA TYR A 180 12.36 -5.38 -32.10
C TYR A 180 11.66 -5.01 -33.41
N ASP A 181 12.26 -5.38 -34.53
CA ASP A 181 11.47 -5.85 -35.66
C ASP A 181 11.28 -7.35 -35.42
N GLY A 182 10.05 -7.77 -35.14
CA GLY A 182 9.73 -9.18 -34.99
C GLY A 182 9.93 -9.89 -36.33
N GLY A 183 11.15 -10.33 -36.65
CA GLY A 183 11.45 -11.17 -37.80
C GLY A 183 10.86 -10.71 -39.14
N ALA A 184 10.51 -9.42 -39.28
CA ALA A 184 9.97 -8.87 -40.50
C ALA A 184 11.16 -8.46 -41.37
N LYS A 185 11.27 -9.09 -42.54
CA LYS A 185 12.12 -8.56 -43.61
C LYS A 185 11.77 -7.09 -43.81
N GLU A 186 12.78 -6.21 -43.91
CA GLU A 186 12.63 -4.78 -44.16
C GLU A 186 11.55 -4.53 -45.23
N THR A 187 10.41 -3.98 -44.82
CA THR A 187 9.31 -3.68 -45.74
C THR A 187 9.63 -2.43 -46.56
N PRO A 188 9.22 -2.35 -47.85
CA PRO A 188 9.48 -1.19 -48.73
C PRO A 188 9.13 0.17 -48.13
N LEU A 189 8.05 0.24 -47.33
CA LEU A 189 7.59 1.44 -46.60
C LEU A 189 8.67 2.07 -45.70
N HIS A 190 9.51 1.25 -45.06
CA HIS A 190 10.53 1.72 -44.12
C HIS A 190 11.76 2.33 -44.84
N ILE A 191 11.94 2.05 -46.14
CA ILE A 191 13.04 2.61 -46.95
C ILE A 191 12.67 4.02 -47.44
N GLU A 192 11.42 4.22 -47.85
CA GLU A 192 10.93 5.52 -48.31
C GLU A 192 10.87 6.56 -47.17
N GLU A 193 10.43 6.18 -45.97
CA GLU A 193 10.41 7.09 -44.82
C GLU A 193 11.81 7.50 -44.34
N ARG A 194 12.82 6.62 -44.43
CA ARG A 194 14.23 6.99 -44.18
C ARG A 194 14.74 7.98 -45.22
N THR A 195 14.35 7.82 -46.47
CA THR A 195 14.70 8.75 -47.55
C THR A 195 14.13 10.15 -47.29
N VAL A 196 12.92 10.22 -46.71
CA VAL A 196 12.30 11.48 -46.24
C VAL A 196 13.07 12.11 -45.08
N GLN A 197 13.53 11.33 -44.09
CA GLN A 197 14.39 11.85 -43.02
C GLN A 197 15.70 12.44 -43.57
N ASP A 198 16.33 11.77 -44.53
CA ASP A 198 17.55 12.25 -45.17
C ASP A 198 17.31 13.52 -45.99
N ALA A 199 16.15 13.64 -46.66
CA ALA A 199 15.72 14.86 -47.33
C ALA A 199 15.54 16.01 -46.35
N ALA A 200 14.81 15.79 -45.25
CA ALA A 200 14.63 16.78 -44.18
C ALA A 200 15.98 17.21 -43.55
N ALA A 201 16.89 16.26 -43.28
CA ALA A 201 18.21 16.56 -42.73
C ALA A 201 19.11 17.35 -43.71
N ARG A 202 19.00 17.06 -45.02
CA ARG A 202 19.70 17.84 -46.07
C ARG A 202 19.10 19.24 -46.21
N PHE A 203 17.78 19.36 -46.14
CA PHE A 203 17.07 20.64 -46.22
C PHE A 203 17.51 21.60 -45.10
N LEU A 204 17.70 21.11 -43.88
CA LEU A 204 18.15 21.90 -42.73
C LEU A 204 19.59 22.44 -42.81
N LYS A 205 20.39 22.03 -43.81
CA LYS A 205 21.75 22.54 -44.04
C LYS A 205 21.78 23.82 -44.89
N ARG A 206 20.66 24.25 -45.44
CA ARG A 206 20.56 25.46 -46.26
C ARG A 206 20.56 26.70 -45.37
N ASP A 207 20.97 27.85 -45.91
CA ASP A 207 20.98 29.12 -45.15
C ASP A 207 19.80 30.06 -45.51
N LYS A 208 19.25 29.91 -46.72
CA LYS A 208 18.16 30.74 -47.27
C LYS A 208 17.07 29.88 -47.92
N LEU A 209 15.82 30.30 -47.77
CA LEU A 209 14.63 29.71 -48.39
C LEU A 209 13.83 30.78 -49.13
N MET A 210 13.07 30.39 -50.15
CA MET A 210 12.22 31.32 -50.91
C MET A 210 10.74 31.18 -50.51
N VAL A 211 10.01 32.29 -50.44
CA VAL A 211 8.55 32.26 -50.22
C VAL A 211 7.88 31.47 -51.35
N GLY A 212 7.03 30.50 -50.99
CA GLY A 212 6.32 29.64 -51.93
C GLY A 212 7.13 28.46 -52.47
N GLU A 213 8.38 28.27 -52.02
CA GLU A 213 9.17 27.06 -52.31
C GLU A 213 8.43 25.81 -51.80
N VAL A 214 8.38 24.75 -52.61
CA VAL A 214 7.74 23.48 -52.26
C VAL A 214 8.82 22.52 -51.74
N LEU A 215 8.60 21.95 -50.56
CA LEU A 215 9.50 20.94 -49.99
C LEU A 215 9.47 19.64 -50.80
N ASP A 216 10.60 18.96 -50.90
CA ASP A 216 10.75 17.66 -51.58
C ASP A 216 10.34 16.46 -50.70
N PHE A 217 9.71 16.72 -49.56
CA PHE A 217 9.20 15.71 -48.64
C PHE A 217 7.85 16.12 -48.03
N ALA A 218 7.09 15.11 -47.61
CA ALA A 218 5.77 15.26 -47.00
C ALA A 218 5.80 14.94 -45.49
N GLU A 219 4.65 15.07 -44.82
CA GLU A 219 4.45 14.59 -43.45
C GLU A 219 4.50 13.05 -43.40
N THR A 220 5.28 12.52 -42.47
CA THR A 220 5.51 11.07 -42.26
C THR A 220 5.63 10.79 -40.77
N THR A 221 5.89 9.55 -40.37
CA THR A 221 6.16 9.22 -38.96
C THR A 221 7.26 10.10 -38.32
N TYR A 222 8.18 10.62 -39.13
CA TYR A 222 9.36 11.39 -38.69
C TYR A 222 9.33 12.88 -39.05
N THR A 223 8.33 13.34 -39.80
CA THR A 223 8.22 14.74 -40.27
C THR A 223 6.82 15.28 -40.03
N GLU A 224 6.72 16.48 -39.45
CA GLU A 224 5.47 17.22 -39.28
C GLU A 224 5.64 18.65 -39.78
N LEU A 225 4.66 19.16 -40.51
CA LEU A 225 4.61 20.50 -41.08
C LEU A 225 3.49 21.30 -40.41
N LYS A 226 3.77 22.52 -39.96
CA LYS A 226 2.76 23.40 -39.38
C LYS A 226 2.89 24.82 -39.87
N ASN A 227 1.78 25.38 -40.33
CA ASN A 227 1.69 26.80 -40.62
C ASN A 227 1.44 27.59 -39.32
N PHE A 228 1.85 28.85 -39.30
CA PHE A 228 1.51 29.77 -38.23
C PHE A 228 0.03 30.19 -38.36
N SER A 229 -0.81 29.75 -37.42
CA SER A 229 -2.25 29.99 -37.48
C SER A 229 -2.72 31.29 -36.80
N THR A 230 -1.81 32.03 -36.16
CA THR A 230 -2.11 33.24 -35.38
C THR A 230 -1.02 34.30 -35.52
N GLU A 231 -1.38 35.57 -35.37
CA GLU A 231 -0.41 36.69 -35.34
C GLU A 231 0.62 36.57 -34.20
N SER A 232 0.25 35.95 -33.05
CA SER A 232 1.18 35.66 -31.95
C SER A 232 1.91 34.33 -32.15
N ILE A 233 2.95 34.36 -32.98
CA ILE A 233 3.76 33.17 -33.34
C ILE A 233 4.39 32.50 -32.12
N LEU A 234 4.92 33.28 -31.16
CA LEU A 234 5.58 32.74 -29.97
C LEU A 234 4.59 31.97 -29.08
N ASP A 235 3.38 32.49 -28.90
CA ASP A 235 2.35 31.80 -28.11
C ASP A 235 1.80 30.58 -28.82
N TYR A 236 1.73 30.61 -30.16
CA TYR A 236 1.39 29.43 -30.95
C TYR A 236 2.42 28.32 -30.75
N ILE A 237 3.72 28.63 -30.81
CA ILE A 237 4.78 27.65 -30.54
C ILE A 237 4.65 27.09 -29.12
N ARG A 238 4.47 27.94 -28.10
CA ARG A 238 4.31 27.49 -26.69
C ARG A 238 3.15 26.51 -26.50
N LYS A 239 2.05 26.70 -27.23
CA LYS A 239 0.85 25.84 -27.12
C LYS A 239 0.96 24.57 -27.94
N THR A 240 1.57 24.64 -29.12
CA THR A 240 1.55 23.55 -30.11
C THR A 240 2.76 22.62 -29.94
N LEU A 241 3.95 23.16 -29.67
CA LEU A 241 5.21 22.42 -29.59
C LEU A 241 5.20 21.24 -28.60
N PRO A 242 4.66 21.35 -27.36
CA PRO A 242 4.73 20.24 -26.40
C PRO A 242 4.11 18.93 -26.88
N LYS A 243 2.99 19.02 -27.60
CA LYS A 243 2.27 17.85 -28.15
C LYS A 243 3.15 17.07 -29.12
N TYR A 244 3.83 17.78 -30.03
CA TYR A 244 4.71 17.19 -31.04
C TYR A 244 6.03 16.68 -30.45
N VAL A 245 6.63 17.42 -29.52
CA VAL A 245 7.86 16.99 -28.84
C VAL A 245 7.61 15.71 -28.05
N SER A 246 6.50 15.63 -27.30
CA SER A 246 6.08 14.39 -26.62
C SER A 246 5.91 13.24 -27.62
N ALA A 247 5.24 13.48 -28.74
CA ALA A 247 5.00 12.47 -29.77
C ALA A 247 6.29 11.90 -30.37
N PHE A 248 7.21 12.76 -30.82
CA PHE A 248 8.49 12.33 -31.41
C PHE A 248 9.41 11.69 -30.37
N ALA A 249 9.51 12.28 -29.18
CA ALA A 249 10.38 11.77 -28.12
C ALA A 249 9.96 10.37 -27.64
N ASN A 250 8.66 10.09 -27.58
CA ASN A 250 8.11 8.81 -27.13
C ASN A 250 8.12 7.72 -28.23
N THR A 251 8.33 8.07 -29.49
CA THR A 251 8.49 7.12 -30.60
C THR A 251 9.96 7.01 -31.03
N GLU A 252 10.31 7.49 -32.22
CA GLU A 252 11.59 7.30 -32.90
C GLU A 252 12.32 8.62 -33.21
N GLY A 253 11.88 9.73 -32.60
CA GLY A 253 12.38 11.06 -32.91
C GLY A 253 11.84 11.58 -34.24
N GLY A 254 12.23 12.79 -34.61
CA GLY A 254 11.77 13.39 -35.86
C GLY A 254 12.03 14.90 -35.98
N TYR A 255 11.41 15.49 -36.99
CA TYR A 255 11.55 16.88 -37.39
C TYR A 255 10.18 17.55 -37.44
N LEU A 256 10.04 18.66 -36.72
CA LEU A 256 8.87 19.53 -36.75
C LEU A 256 9.24 20.84 -37.45
N PHE A 257 8.50 21.22 -38.48
CA PHE A 257 8.72 22.45 -39.25
C PHE A 257 7.56 23.43 -39.03
N PHE A 258 7.87 24.62 -38.53
CA PHE A 258 6.93 25.74 -38.44
C PHE A 258 7.16 26.76 -39.56
N GLY A 259 6.07 27.21 -40.18
CA GLY A 259 6.08 28.13 -41.31
C GLY A 259 5.97 27.43 -42.66
N VAL A 260 5.43 26.21 -42.69
CA VAL A 260 5.16 25.43 -43.90
C VAL A 260 3.68 25.03 -43.89
N ASP A 261 2.98 25.22 -45.01
CA ASP A 261 1.58 24.82 -45.13
C ASP A 261 1.39 23.34 -45.46
N ASP A 262 0.15 22.86 -45.40
CA ASP A 262 -0.22 21.47 -45.67
C ASP A 262 -0.02 21.07 -47.15
N SER A 263 0.25 22.05 -48.03
CA SER A 263 0.64 21.83 -49.43
C SER A 263 2.16 21.79 -49.62
N CYS A 264 2.91 21.62 -48.52
CA CYS A 264 4.37 21.63 -48.46
C CYS A 264 5.03 22.94 -48.93
N LYS A 265 4.33 24.07 -48.93
CA LYS A 265 4.88 25.37 -49.34
C LYS A 265 5.44 26.14 -48.15
N VAL A 266 6.62 26.73 -48.33
CA VAL A 266 7.25 27.63 -47.35
C VAL A 266 6.49 28.96 -47.33
N VAL A 267 5.85 29.25 -46.20
CA VAL A 267 5.10 30.50 -45.94
C VAL A 267 5.93 31.44 -45.07
N GLY A 268 6.50 30.91 -43.98
CA GLY A 268 7.29 31.65 -43.02
C GLY A 268 6.52 32.42 -41.95
N SER A 269 7.27 32.97 -41.01
CA SER A 269 6.77 33.92 -40.00
C SER A 269 6.55 35.31 -40.59
N HIS A 270 5.79 36.17 -39.91
CA HIS A 270 5.84 37.61 -40.20
C HIS A 270 7.19 38.20 -39.77
N SER A 271 7.65 39.27 -40.44
CA SER A 271 8.95 39.94 -40.24
C SER A 271 9.16 40.60 -38.86
N LYS A 272 8.15 40.58 -37.97
CA LYS A 272 8.18 41.21 -36.65
C LYS A 272 8.78 40.36 -35.53
N VAL A 273 9.18 39.11 -35.80
CA VAL A 273 9.68 38.17 -34.78
C VAL A 273 11.19 38.00 -34.90
N GLU A 274 11.90 38.24 -33.80
CA GLU A 274 13.36 38.05 -33.73
C GLU A 274 13.75 36.56 -33.69
N LYS A 275 14.88 36.23 -34.32
CA LYS A 275 15.43 34.86 -34.35
C LYS A 275 15.70 34.32 -32.95
N GLU A 276 16.34 35.12 -32.10
CA GLU A 276 16.73 34.74 -30.75
C GLU A 276 15.50 34.50 -29.86
N ALA A 277 14.38 35.19 -30.14
CA ALA A 277 13.13 35.00 -29.41
C ALA A 277 12.47 33.65 -29.75
N LEU A 278 12.56 33.20 -31.01
CA LEU A 278 12.09 31.88 -31.43
C LEU A 278 12.94 30.76 -30.80
N GLU A 279 14.27 30.87 -30.86
CA GLU A 279 15.18 29.88 -30.26
C GLU A 279 14.96 29.76 -28.75
N ARG A 280 14.87 30.89 -28.04
CA ARG A 280 14.57 30.93 -26.60
C ARG A 280 13.20 30.33 -26.29
N THR A 281 12.17 30.69 -27.06
CA THR A 281 10.81 30.16 -26.83
C THR A 281 10.75 28.64 -27.00
N VAL A 282 11.42 28.08 -28.01
CA VAL A 282 11.51 26.62 -28.19
C VAL A 282 12.25 25.98 -27.01
N ALA A 283 13.41 26.52 -26.64
CA ALA A 283 14.22 25.97 -25.55
C ALA A 283 13.50 26.00 -24.20
N ASP A 284 12.90 27.14 -23.84
CA ASP A 284 12.15 27.31 -22.58
C ASP A 284 10.93 26.38 -22.54
N THR A 285 10.22 26.24 -23.68
CA THR A 285 9.05 25.36 -23.76
C THR A 285 9.43 23.91 -23.53
N ILE A 286 10.47 23.41 -24.21
CA ILE A 286 10.93 22.02 -24.06
C ILE A 286 11.51 21.77 -22.66
N ALA A 287 12.27 22.72 -22.11
CA ALA A 287 12.81 22.62 -20.76
C ALA A 287 11.72 22.56 -19.68
N SER A 288 10.55 23.16 -19.92
CA SER A 288 9.41 23.12 -18.99
C SER A 288 8.58 21.84 -19.05
N MET A 289 8.83 20.96 -20.02
CA MET A 289 8.04 19.74 -20.22
C MET A 289 8.31 18.71 -19.13
N PRO A 290 7.27 18.08 -18.55
CA PRO A 290 7.48 17.02 -17.58
C PRO A 290 8.06 15.75 -18.22
N THR A 291 9.08 15.19 -17.60
CA THR A 291 9.67 13.90 -17.98
C THR A 291 9.65 12.92 -16.81
N HIS A 292 9.63 11.63 -17.12
CA HIS A 292 9.80 10.58 -16.13
C HIS A 292 10.86 9.58 -16.61
N HIS A 293 11.83 9.29 -15.74
CA HIS A 293 12.90 8.34 -15.99
C HIS A 293 12.72 7.09 -15.14
N PHE A 294 12.73 5.93 -15.79
CA PHE A 294 12.93 4.63 -15.13
C PHE A 294 14.42 4.25 -15.05
N CYS A 295 15.27 4.90 -15.83
CA CYS A 295 16.72 4.69 -15.82
C CYS A 295 17.43 5.73 -14.94
N GLY A 296 18.66 5.47 -14.52
CA GLY A 296 19.47 6.41 -13.72
C GLY A 296 19.95 7.68 -14.45
N SER A 297 19.36 8.04 -15.59
CA SER A 297 19.75 9.23 -16.37
C SER A 297 19.04 10.49 -15.86
N PRO A 298 19.77 11.60 -15.63
CA PRO A 298 19.16 12.89 -15.31
C PRO A 298 18.92 13.76 -16.56
N ALA A 299 19.09 13.22 -17.78
CA ALA A 299 19.10 14.01 -19.00
C ALA A 299 17.69 14.41 -19.46
N GLY A 300 17.48 15.71 -19.72
CA GLY A 300 16.26 16.22 -20.34
C GLY A 300 16.13 15.81 -21.82
N VAL A 301 15.04 16.25 -22.45
CA VAL A 301 14.77 15.97 -23.87
C VAL A 301 15.87 16.58 -24.74
N GLN A 302 16.51 15.77 -25.58
CA GLN A 302 17.54 16.23 -26.51
C GLN A 302 16.90 16.74 -27.80
N PHE A 303 17.23 17.98 -28.17
CA PHE A 303 16.71 18.62 -29.37
C PHE A 303 17.73 19.57 -30.00
N ARG A 304 17.51 19.91 -31.28
CA ARG A 304 18.22 20.97 -31.99
C ARG A 304 17.23 21.87 -32.70
N THR A 305 17.40 23.17 -32.57
CA THR A 305 16.59 24.18 -33.24
C THR A 305 17.34 24.74 -34.44
N TYR A 306 16.66 24.89 -35.56
CA TYR A 306 17.16 25.48 -36.79
C TYR A 306 16.24 26.61 -37.19
N ILE A 307 16.78 27.82 -37.36
CA ILE A 307 16.02 28.97 -37.84
C ILE A 307 16.56 29.42 -39.17
N LEU A 308 15.73 29.28 -40.20
CA LEU A 308 16.08 29.51 -41.59
C LEU A 308 15.40 30.79 -42.11
N SER A 309 16.18 31.62 -42.80
CA SER A 309 15.73 32.93 -43.30
C SER A 309 14.97 32.80 -44.61
N ILE A 310 13.79 33.41 -44.69
CA ILE A 310 12.91 33.34 -45.86
C ILE A 310 12.93 34.67 -46.61
N HIS A 311 13.17 34.61 -47.91
CA HIS A 311 13.26 35.77 -48.79
C HIS A 311 12.20 35.74 -49.90
N ASP A 312 11.78 36.92 -50.36
CA ASP A 312 10.95 37.04 -51.57
C ASP A 312 11.80 37.07 -52.85
N GLY A 313 11.13 37.16 -54.01
CA GLY A 313 11.80 37.26 -55.31
C GLY A 313 12.68 38.50 -55.52
N ALA A 314 12.65 39.47 -54.60
CA ALA A 314 13.53 40.64 -54.57
C ALA A 314 14.67 40.52 -53.54
N GLU A 315 14.89 39.31 -52.98
CA GLU A 315 15.82 39.01 -51.90
C GLU A 315 15.58 39.82 -50.60
N ALA A 316 14.37 40.35 -50.39
CA ALA A 316 14.01 40.98 -49.13
C ALA A 316 13.62 39.93 -48.09
N LEU A 317 14.08 40.10 -46.85
CA LEU A 317 13.75 39.21 -45.73
C LEU A 317 12.25 39.34 -45.38
N GLN A 318 11.49 38.26 -45.59
CA GLN A 318 10.06 38.20 -45.30
C GLN A 318 9.75 37.58 -43.94
N GLY A 319 10.67 36.76 -43.41
CA GLY A 319 10.54 36.16 -42.07
C GLY A 319 11.43 34.94 -41.89
N TYR A 320 11.01 34.05 -40.99
CA TYR A 320 11.75 32.87 -40.59
C TYR A 320 10.91 31.60 -40.64
N MET A 321 11.54 30.48 -40.98
CA MET A 321 11.04 29.13 -40.71
C MET A 321 11.74 28.62 -39.45
N CYS A 322 11.00 27.99 -38.53
CA CYS A 322 11.58 27.37 -37.34
C CYS A 322 11.42 25.85 -37.44
N ALA A 323 12.53 25.13 -37.46
CA ALA A 323 12.52 23.67 -37.43
C ALA A 323 13.13 23.13 -36.14
N VAL A 324 12.52 22.11 -35.56
CA VAL A 324 12.94 21.47 -34.33
C VAL A 324 13.19 20.00 -34.60
N ARG A 325 14.43 19.55 -34.45
CA ARG A 325 14.79 18.14 -34.46
C ARG A 325 14.72 17.62 -33.03
N VAL A 326 13.87 16.63 -32.80
CA VAL A 326 13.70 15.96 -31.50
C VAL A 326 14.32 14.58 -31.58
N GLU A 327 15.23 14.26 -30.66
CA GLU A 327 15.81 12.93 -30.56
C GLU A 327 14.92 11.99 -29.75
N THR A 328 15.13 10.67 -29.92
CA THR A 328 14.42 9.66 -29.11
C THR A 328 14.75 9.81 -27.65
N PHE A 329 13.72 9.80 -26.81
CA PHE A 329 13.91 9.84 -25.38
C PHE A 329 13.98 8.42 -24.80
N CYS A 330 14.75 8.24 -23.73
CA CYS A 330 14.98 6.92 -23.15
C CYS A 330 13.73 6.35 -22.46
N CYS A 331 12.94 7.20 -21.78
CA CYS A 331 11.79 6.81 -20.99
C CYS A 331 10.50 7.49 -21.49
N ALA A 332 9.89 8.42 -20.74
CA ALA A 332 8.63 9.05 -21.11
C ALA A 332 8.69 10.59 -21.03
N VAL A 333 8.17 11.26 -22.06
CA VAL A 333 8.03 12.72 -22.16
C VAL A 333 6.56 13.09 -22.25
N PHE A 334 6.10 13.94 -21.33
CA PHE A 334 4.72 14.37 -21.26
C PHE A 334 4.57 15.76 -21.88
N HIS A 335 3.52 15.98 -22.68
CA HIS A 335 3.16 17.31 -23.17
C HIS A 335 2.43 18.15 -22.12
N ALA A 336 1.83 17.51 -21.12
CA ALA A 336 1.18 18.13 -19.97
C ALA A 336 1.13 17.13 -18.81
N SER A 337 0.90 17.60 -17.58
CA SER A 337 0.61 16.69 -16.47
C SER A 337 -0.66 15.86 -16.77
N PRO A 338 -0.77 14.61 -16.30
CA PRO A 338 -1.96 13.80 -16.51
C PRO A 338 -3.20 14.44 -15.86
N ASP A 339 -4.33 14.38 -16.55
CA ASP A 339 -5.65 14.75 -16.04
C ASP A 339 -6.21 13.57 -15.21
N SER A 340 -5.60 13.41 -14.03
CA SER A 340 -5.98 12.44 -13.02
C SER A 340 -5.91 13.07 -11.62
N TRP A 341 -6.89 12.74 -10.77
CA TRP A 341 -7.07 13.33 -9.46
C TRP A 341 -7.30 12.25 -8.40
N MET A 342 -7.00 12.58 -7.16
CA MET A 342 -7.16 11.71 -6.00
C MET A 342 -7.50 12.56 -4.78
N VAL A 343 -8.22 11.98 -3.83
CA VAL A 343 -8.49 12.59 -2.53
C VAL A 343 -7.28 12.39 -1.62
N THR A 344 -6.78 13.45 -1.00
CA THR A 344 -5.71 13.39 0.00
C THR A 344 -6.12 14.20 1.22
N GLY A 345 -6.54 13.51 2.28
CA GLY A 345 -7.22 14.14 3.41
C GLY A 345 -8.60 14.64 2.96
N ASP A 346 -8.86 15.94 3.15
CA ASP A 346 -10.09 16.63 2.74
C ASP A 346 -9.98 17.34 1.37
N VAL A 347 -8.80 17.29 0.73
CA VAL A 347 -8.51 18.04 -0.49
C VAL A 347 -8.38 17.13 -1.71
N ILE A 348 -9.02 17.53 -2.82
CA ILE A 348 -8.81 16.91 -4.12
C ILE A 348 -7.54 17.48 -4.75
N LYS A 349 -6.57 16.62 -5.04
CA LYS A 349 -5.29 16.99 -5.65
C LYS A 349 -5.12 16.30 -7.01
N ARG A 350 -4.58 17.05 -7.97
CA ARG A 350 -4.12 16.48 -9.24
C ARG A 350 -2.85 15.66 -8.98
N LEU A 351 -2.74 14.50 -9.59
CA LEU A 351 -1.55 13.67 -9.48
C LEU A 351 -0.37 14.31 -10.21
N SER A 352 0.82 14.19 -9.61
CA SER A 352 2.07 14.51 -10.30
C SER A 352 2.39 13.41 -11.31
N VAL A 353 3.21 13.75 -12.31
CA VAL A 353 3.68 12.79 -13.32
C VAL A 353 4.34 11.57 -12.67
N THR A 354 5.16 11.79 -11.64
CA THR A 354 5.84 10.71 -10.90
C THR A 354 4.84 9.76 -10.26
N LYS A 355 3.92 10.28 -9.42
CA LYS A 355 2.93 9.44 -8.72
C LYS A 355 1.99 8.74 -9.69
N TRP A 356 1.56 9.44 -10.75
CA TRP A 356 0.69 8.85 -11.76
C TRP A 356 1.39 7.71 -12.49
N THR A 357 2.67 7.87 -12.84
CA THR A 357 3.47 6.83 -13.49
C THR A 357 3.71 5.64 -12.57
N GLU A 358 3.93 5.89 -11.27
CA GLU A 358 4.01 4.84 -10.25
C GLU A 358 2.73 4.00 -10.26
N PHE A 359 1.54 4.60 -10.15
CA PHE A 359 0.26 3.85 -10.23
C PHE A 359 0.08 3.12 -11.55
N MET A 360 0.41 3.74 -12.68
CA MET A 360 0.23 3.16 -14.01
C MET A 360 1.18 1.99 -14.31
N THR A 361 2.29 1.88 -13.56
CA THR A 361 3.30 0.82 -13.70
C THR A 361 3.40 -0.07 -12.46
N ASP A 362 2.48 0.12 -11.51
CA ASP A 362 2.37 -0.71 -10.31
C ASP A 362 1.87 -2.08 -10.74
N ALA A 363 2.58 -3.11 -10.28
CA ALA A 363 2.33 -4.48 -10.65
C ALA A 363 2.55 -5.35 -9.43
N ASP A 364 1.87 -6.50 -9.40
CA ASP A 364 2.12 -7.48 -8.36
C ASP A 364 3.62 -7.79 -8.29
N PRO A 365 4.17 -7.97 -7.07
CA PRO A 365 5.55 -8.35 -6.93
C PRO A 365 5.84 -9.60 -7.76
N ASP A 366 6.98 -9.63 -8.44
CA ASP A 366 7.41 -10.82 -9.16
C ASP A 366 7.79 -11.90 -8.14
N LEU A 367 6.81 -12.77 -7.87
CA LEU A 367 6.96 -13.93 -7.02
C LEU A 367 7.32 -15.18 -7.84
N SER A 368 7.65 -15.09 -9.13
CA SER A 368 7.94 -16.28 -9.95
C SER A 368 9.04 -17.16 -9.37
N GLY A 369 10.11 -16.57 -8.81
CA GLY A 369 11.17 -17.29 -8.09
C GLY A 369 10.80 -17.79 -6.69
N LEU A 370 9.60 -17.45 -6.20
CA LEU A 370 9.07 -17.74 -4.87
C LEU A 370 7.63 -18.31 -4.91
N ALA A 371 7.13 -18.71 -6.07
CA ALA A 371 5.72 -19.09 -6.26
C ALA A 371 5.38 -20.37 -5.48
N ASP A 372 6.34 -21.28 -5.33
CA ASP A 372 6.21 -22.47 -4.48
C ASP A 372 6.17 -22.12 -2.97
N LYS A 373 6.51 -20.87 -2.63
CA LYS A 373 6.71 -20.39 -1.25
C LYS A 373 5.62 -19.43 -0.79
N PHE A 374 5.04 -18.65 -1.68
CA PHE A 374 4.03 -17.64 -1.32
C PHE A 374 2.84 -17.72 -2.24
N VAL A 375 1.66 -17.52 -1.65
CA VAL A 375 0.39 -17.44 -2.38
C VAL A 375 -0.09 -16.00 -2.33
N THR A 376 -0.43 -15.45 -3.49
CA THR A 376 -1.04 -14.12 -3.59
C THR A 376 -2.50 -14.21 -3.17
N GLU A 377 -2.81 -13.66 -2.00
CA GLU A 377 -4.16 -13.58 -1.44
C GLU A 377 -4.96 -12.40 -2.00
N LEU A 378 -4.27 -11.29 -2.29
CA LEU A 378 -4.84 -10.11 -2.93
C LEU A 378 -3.83 -9.56 -3.94
N SER A 379 -4.29 -9.36 -5.17
CA SER A 379 -3.48 -8.94 -6.31
C SER A 379 -3.84 -7.51 -6.74
N LEU A 380 -2.84 -6.72 -7.10
CA LEU A 380 -2.97 -5.39 -7.68
C LEU A 380 -3.69 -5.41 -9.03
N SER A 381 -3.44 -6.44 -9.84
CA SER A 381 -3.96 -6.55 -11.21
C SER A 381 -5.50 -6.54 -11.32
N ASN A 382 -6.22 -6.81 -10.22
CA ASN A 382 -7.68 -6.87 -10.18
C ASN A 382 -8.30 -5.98 -9.09
N GLY A 383 -7.48 -5.15 -8.44
CA GLY A 383 -7.88 -4.43 -7.24
C GLY A 383 -8.20 -2.95 -7.46
N PRO A 384 -8.74 -2.28 -6.43
CA PRO A 384 -8.81 -0.83 -6.35
C PRO A 384 -7.43 -0.13 -6.40
N PRO A 385 -7.32 1.14 -6.84
CA PRO A 385 -6.03 1.81 -7.06
C PRO A 385 -5.11 1.90 -5.83
N LEU A 386 -5.68 1.85 -4.62
CA LEU A 386 -4.95 2.06 -3.37
C LEU A 386 -4.56 0.76 -2.65
N ILE A 387 -4.95 -0.41 -3.17
CA ILE A 387 -4.63 -1.66 -2.48
C ILE A 387 -3.14 -1.95 -2.48
N LYS A 388 -2.75 -2.80 -1.54
CA LYS A 388 -1.42 -3.42 -1.49
C LYS A 388 -1.57 -4.92 -1.72
N PRO A 389 -0.60 -5.55 -2.39
CA PRO A 389 -0.60 -7.00 -2.54
C PRO A 389 -0.56 -7.65 -1.15
N VAL A 390 -1.40 -8.67 -0.97
CA VAL A 390 -1.43 -9.48 0.25
C VAL A 390 -0.91 -10.85 -0.12
N CYS A 391 0.09 -11.33 0.62
CA CYS A 391 0.65 -12.64 0.43
C CYS A 391 0.52 -13.47 1.71
N SER A 392 0.21 -14.75 1.55
CA SER A 392 0.34 -15.74 2.60
C SER A 392 1.53 -16.66 2.29
N LYS A 393 2.11 -17.28 3.32
CA LYS A 393 3.11 -18.33 3.12
C LYS A 393 2.41 -19.62 2.70
N ALA A 394 2.98 -20.33 1.72
CA ALA A 394 2.45 -21.60 1.28
C ALA A 394 2.36 -22.62 2.44
N GLY A 395 1.14 -23.10 2.72
CA GLY A 395 0.82 -24.02 3.81
C GLY A 395 0.27 -23.38 5.08
N LEU A 396 0.36 -22.05 5.22
CA LEU A 396 -0.43 -21.29 6.20
C LEU A 396 -1.87 -21.10 5.68
N GLN A 397 -2.81 -20.83 6.60
CA GLN A 397 -4.20 -20.63 6.21
C GLN A 397 -4.34 -19.44 5.27
N CYS A 398 -4.93 -19.67 4.09
CA CYS A 398 -5.19 -18.60 3.13
C CYS A 398 -6.31 -17.67 3.63
N ALA A 399 -6.51 -16.51 2.97
CA ALA A 399 -7.55 -15.57 3.37
C ALA A 399 -8.95 -16.21 3.34
N SER A 400 -9.19 -17.15 2.40
CA SER A 400 -10.45 -17.88 2.29
C SER A 400 -10.63 -18.90 3.43
N GLU A 401 -9.59 -19.64 3.80
CA GLU A 401 -9.64 -20.58 4.93
C GLU A 401 -9.81 -19.85 6.27
N LEU A 402 -9.08 -18.75 6.45
CA LEU A 402 -9.27 -17.86 7.61
C LEU A 402 -10.70 -17.33 7.61
N GLN A 403 -11.23 -16.89 6.47
CA GLN A 403 -12.64 -16.49 6.36
C GLN A 403 -13.61 -17.63 6.68
N GLU A 404 -13.33 -18.87 6.31
CA GLU A 404 -14.19 -20.00 6.69
C GLU A 404 -14.11 -20.32 8.20
N CYS A 405 -12.94 -20.21 8.83
CA CYS A 405 -12.78 -20.40 10.28
C CYS A 405 -13.44 -19.27 11.07
N LEU A 406 -13.29 -18.05 10.57
CA LEU A 406 -13.72 -16.83 11.22
C LEU A 406 -15.23 -16.59 10.97
N TYR A 407 -15.60 -16.52 9.70
CA TYR A 407 -16.92 -16.12 9.22
C TYR A 407 -17.47 -17.15 8.21
N PRO A 408 -17.76 -18.41 8.59
CA PRO A 408 -18.10 -19.47 7.64
C PRO A 408 -19.22 -19.06 6.67
N GLY A 409 -18.92 -19.06 5.36
CA GLY A 409 -19.84 -18.60 4.31
C GLY A 409 -20.85 -19.67 3.84
N LYS A 410 -20.66 -20.94 4.22
CA LYS A 410 -21.55 -22.06 3.92
C LYS A 410 -22.49 -22.31 5.09
N LEU A 411 -23.59 -21.56 5.16
CA LEU A 411 -24.70 -21.92 6.04
C LEU A 411 -25.46 -23.09 5.41
N PHE A 412 -25.38 -24.27 6.04
CA PHE A 412 -26.25 -25.39 5.69
C PHE A 412 -27.71 -24.99 5.97
N ILE A 413 -28.56 -25.23 4.97
CA ILE A 413 -30.00 -24.96 5.00
C ILE A 413 -30.61 -25.88 6.06
N LEU A 414 -30.96 -25.34 7.24
CA LEU A 414 -32.16 -25.67 8.01
C LEU A 414 -32.26 -24.76 9.25
N HIS A 415 -33.38 -24.05 9.39
CA HIS A 415 -33.72 -23.08 10.47
C HIS A 415 -32.95 -21.74 10.47
N ILE A 416 -33.58 -20.70 11.04
CA ILE A 416 -33.00 -19.35 11.21
C ILE A 416 -31.75 -19.50 12.10
N ILE A 417 -30.57 -19.56 11.49
CA ILE A 417 -29.30 -19.63 12.20
C ILE A 417 -28.57 -18.31 11.95
N PHE A 418 -28.72 -17.36 12.87
CA PHE A 418 -27.73 -16.30 13.02
C PHE A 418 -26.61 -16.86 13.89
N GLU A 419 -25.41 -16.97 13.32
CA GLU A 419 -24.23 -17.29 14.10
C GLU A 419 -23.58 -15.99 14.59
N PHE A 420 -23.44 -15.87 15.91
CA PHE A 420 -22.63 -14.83 16.54
C PHE A 420 -21.17 -15.21 16.35
N LYS A 421 -20.38 -14.42 15.60
CA LYS A 421 -19.00 -14.82 15.29
C LYS A 421 -17.95 -13.74 15.61
N ILE A 422 -16.93 -14.29 16.27
CA ILE A 422 -15.52 -13.95 16.55
C ILE A 422 -15.13 -12.74 17.40
N PRO A 423 -14.15 -12.97 18.29
CA PRO A 423 -13.83 -14.25 18.94
C PRO A 423 -15.04 -14.77 19.70
N GLU A 424 -15.20 -16.10 19.77
CA GLU A 424 -16.28 -16.72 20.56
C GLU A 424 -16.26 -16.24 22.02
N THR A 425 -15.06 -15.93 22.52
CA THR A 425 -14.83 -15.27 23.81
C THR A 425 -15.33 -13.82 23.86
N ILE A 426 -15.19 -13.01 22.80
CA ILE A 426 -15.75 -11.64 22.79
C ILE A 426 -17.26 -11.68 22.85
N CYS A 427 -17.89 -12.52 22.05
CA CYS A 427 -19.35 -12.61 22.05
C CYS A 427 -19.87 -13.10 23.39
N THR A 428 -19.32 -14.18 23.94
CA THR A 428 -19.73 -14.72 25.24
C THR A 428 -19.44 -13.74 26.38
N ASP A 429 -18.30 -13.05 26.37
CA ASP A 429 -17.97 -12.00 27.33
C ASP A 429 -18.95 -10.80 27.24
N LEU A 430 -19.28 -10.34 26.03
CA LEU A 430 -20.17 -9.20 25.85
C LEU A 430 -21.61 -9.52 26.25
N LEU A 431 -22.11 -10.70 25.86
CA LEU A 431 -23.46 -11.14 26.24
C LEU A 431 -23.58 -11.39 27.75
N SER A 432 -22.51 -11.89 28.39
CA SER A 432 -22.48 -12.04 29.85
C SER A 432 -22.35 -10.70 30.60
N GLU A 433 -21.56 -9.76 30.08
CA GLU A 433 -21.46 -8.39 30.62
C GLU A 433 -22.77 -7.62 30.45
N TYR A 434 -23.51 -7.87 29.35
CA TYR A 434 -24.72 -7.14 28.97
C TYR A 434 -25.84 -8.09 28.52
N PRO A 435 -26.61 -8.67 29.46
CA PRO A 435 -27.66 -9.66 29.13
C PRO A 435 -28.74 -9.16 28.17
N GLY A 436 -29.06 -7.85 28.21
CA GLY A 436 -30.04 -7.24 27.31
C GLY A 436 -29.58 -7.09 25.85
N LEU A 437 -28.30 -7.36 25.55
CA LEU A 437 -27.73 -7.23 24.21
C LEU A 437 -28.28 -8.28 23.24
N GLU A 438 -28.48 -9.52 23.70
CA GLU A 438 -28.99 -10.60 22.85
C GLU A 438 -30.42 -10.32 22.39
N ASP A 439 -31.29 -9.91 23.31
CA ASP A 439 -32.69 -9.57 23.02
C ASP A 439 -32.79 -8.35 22.11
N LEU A 440 -31.91 -7.37 22.30
CA LEU A 440 -31.80 -6.19 21.45
C LEU A 440 -31.43 -6.59 20.01
N MET A 441 -30.39 -7.42 19.82
CA MET A 441 -30.00 -7.90 18.49
C MET A 441 -31.11 -8.76 17.86
N LYS A 442 -31.70 -9.68 18.64
CA LYS A 442 -32.82 -10.52 18.19
C LYS A 442 -34.00 -9.69 17.71
N LYS A 443 -34.26 -8.53 18.31
CA LYS A 443 -35.33 -7.61 17.88
C LYS A 443 -35.02 -6.99 16.51
N GLU A 444 -33.79 -6.57 16.27
CA GLU A 444 -33.38 -5.95 15.01
C GLU A 444 -33.36 -6.95 13.84
N ILE A 445 -33.02 -8.21 14.09
CA ILE A 445 -32.88 -9.23 13.04
C ILE A 445 -34.15 -10.07 12.77
N ARG A 446 -35.29 -9.81 13.44
CA ARG A 446 -36.51 -10.67 13.33
C ARG A 446 -37.02 -10.86 11.91
N ALA A 447 -36.77 -9.91 11.01
CA ALA A 447 -37.23 -9.94 9.63
C ALA A 447 -36.24 -10.61 8.65
N LEU A 448 -35.07 -11.04 9.13
CA LEU A 448 -33.97 -11.51 8.29
C LEU A 448 -33.82 -13.03 8.38
N ASN A 449 -33.59 -13.65 7.23
CA ASN A 449 -33.56 -15.11 7.12
C ASN A 449 -32.13 -15.70 7.06
N LYS A 450 -31.11 -14.91 6.69
CA LYS A 450 -29.73 -15.40 6.49
C LYS A 450 -28.69 -14.27 6.57
N GLY A 451 -27.68 -14.44 7.43
CA GLY A 451 -26.56 -13.51 7.56
C GLY A 451 -25.64 -13.83 8.74
N VAL A 452 -24.64 -12.97 8.96
CA VAL A 452 -23.65 -13.06 10.03
C VAL A 452 -23.68 -11.77 10.85
N LEU A 453 -23.63 -11.91 12.18
CA LEU A 453 -23.41 -10.80 13.11
C LEU A 453 -21.98 -10.90 13.67
N ILE A 454 -21.19 -9.86 13.44
CA ILE A 454 -19.78 -9.82 13.83
C ILE A 454 -19.61 -8.82 14.96
N PHE A 455 -19.28 -9.33 16.14
CA PHE A 455 -19.16 -8.54 17.37
C PHE A 455 -17.74 -8.00 17.51
N SER A 456 -17.63 -6.72 17.83
CA SER A 456 -16.40 -6.11 18.31
C SER A 456 -16.69 -5.26 19.54
N ARG A 457 -15.72 -5.18 20.46
CA ARG A 457 -15.79 -4.21 21.55
C ARG A 457 -15.67 -2.77 21.05
N SER A 458 -15.03 -2.57 19.91
CA SER A 458 -14.97 -1.30 19.20
C SER A 458 -14.44 -1.53 17.79
N TRP A 459 -15.33 -1.46 16.80
CA TRP A 459 -14.93 -1.51 15.40
C TRP A 459 -14.02 -0.33 15.04
N ALA A 460 -14.19 0.82 15.72
CA ALA A 460 -13.28 1.96 15.62
C ALA A 460 -11.82 1.57 15.88
N VAL A 461 -11.54 0.88 17.00
CA VAL A 461 -10.19 0.40 17.33
C VAL A 461 -9.66 -0.58 16.30
N ASP A 462 -10.50 -1.51 15.84
CA ASP A 462 -10.11 -2.54 14.87
C ASP A 462 -9.75 -1.95 13.49
N VAL A 463 -10.37 -0.83 13.10
CA VAL A 463 -10.02 -0.10 11.86
C VAL A 463 -8.97 0.99 12.05
N GLY A 464 -8.42 1.12 13.27
CA GLY A 464 -7.31 2.02 13.60
C GLY A 464 -7.72 3.43 14.06
N LEU A 465 -8.99 3.63 14.41
CA LEU A 465 -9.50 4.87 15.02
C LEU A 465 -9.50 4.76 16.56
N PRO A 466 -9.50 5.90 17.28
CA PRO A 466 -9.68 5.90 18.73
C PRO A 466 -11.06 5.37 19.13
N LYS A 467 -11.13 4.64 20.24
CA LYS A 467 -12.38 4.10 20.82
C LYS A 467 -13.30 5.25 21.26
N ASN A 468 -14.61 5.13 21.09
CA ASN A 468 -15.55 6.01 21.79
C ASN A 468 -15.86 5.40 23.18
N GLN A 469 -15.72 6.19 24.25
CA GLN A 469 -15.90 5.73 25.63
C GLN A 469 -17.35 5.37 25.98
N ASP A 470 -18.32 5.95 25.27
CA ASP A 470 -19.75 5.74 25.50
C ASP A 470 -20.30 4.49 24.80
N VAL A 471 -19.48 3.90 23.90
CA VAL A 471 -19.82 2.70 23.14
C VAL A 471 -19.50 1.45 23.97
N VAL A 472 -20.53 0.62 24.15
CA VAL A 472 -20.43 -0.69 24.80
C VAL A 472 -19.74 -1.69 23.87
N CYS A 473 -20.26 -1.79 22.66
CA CYS A 473 -19.77 -2.66 21.60
C CYS A 473 -20.32 -2.19 20.26
N ASP A 474 -19.67 -2.62 19.19
CA ASP A 474 -20.13 -2.47 17.82
C ASP A 474 -20.44 -3.84 17.22
N VAL A 475 -21.51 -3.96 16.45
CA VAL A 475 -21.93 -5.20 15.78
C VAL A 475 -22.13 -4.93 14.30
N LEU A 476 -21.36 -5.63 13.46
CA LEU A 476 -21.49 -5.53 12.00
C LEU A 476 -22.41 -6.64 11.49
N LEU A 477 -23.55 -6.25 10.90
CA LEU A 477 -24.48 -7.13 10.21
C LEU A 477 -24.11 -7.25 8.74
N VAL A 478 -23.89 -8.49 8.30
CA VAL A 478 -23.65 -8.85 6.90
C VAL A 478 -24.67 -9.91 6.51
N ALA A 479 -25.71 -9.53 5.78
CA ALA A 479 -26.83 -10.40 5.46
C ALA A 479 -27.26 -10.29 3.99
N GLU A 480 -27.95 -11.32 3.50
CA GLU A 480 -28.40 -11.39 2.12
C GLU A 480 -29.61 -10.48 1.89
N ASN A 481 -29.62 -9.76 0.76
CA ASN A 481 -30.66 -8.82 0.35
C ASN A 481 -30.87 -7.63 1.31
N VAL A 482 -29.85 -7.30 2.10
CA VAL A 482 -29.81 -6.06 2.90
C VAL A 482 -28.50 -5.32 2.76
N TYR A 483 -28.49 -4.05 3.15
CA TYR A 483 -27.26 -3.27 3.31
C TYR A 483 -26.44 -3.79 4.50
N PRO A 484 -25.10 -3.71 4.45
CA PRO A 484 -24.28 -3.90 5.65
C PRO A 484 -24.62 -2.82 6.68
N VAL A 485 -24.90 -3.22 7.92
CA VAL A 485 -25.24 -2.29 9.00
C VAL A 485 -24.23 -2.41 10.12
N LEU A 486 -23.68 -1.28 10.56
CA LEU A 486 -22.85 -1.19 11.77
C LEU A 486 -23.71 -0.68 12.91
N TYR A 487 -24.13 -1.60 13.79
CA TYR A 487 -24.82 -1.27 15.02
C TYR A 487 -23.82 -0.82 16.08
N THR A 488 -23.90 0.43 16.51
CA THR A 488 -23.13 0.96 17.64
C THR A 488 -24.02 0.95 18.88
N VAL A 489 -23.72 0.10 19.85
CA VAL A 489 -24.52 -0.05 21.07
C VAL A 489 -23.99 0.87 22.16
N VAL A 490 -24.86 1.72 22.72
CA VAL A 490 -24.52 2.69 23.79
C VAL A 490 -25.35 2.42 25.05
N LYS A 491 -24.83 2.85 26.21
CA LYS A 491 -25.54 2.70 27.50
C LYS A 491 -26.65 3.72 27.70
N ASP A 492 -26.41 4.99 27.36
CA ASP A 492 -27.34 6.09 27.60
C ASP A 492 -27.67 6.84 26.30
N ALA A 493 -28.89 7.41 26.22
CA ALA A 493 -29.33 8.16 25.04
C ALA A 493 -28.66 9.54 24.90
N SER A 494 -28.12 10.08 25.98
CA SER A 494 -27.45 11.39 26.01
C SER A 494 -25.98 11.36 25.63
N SER A 495 -25.38 10.17 25.48
CA SER A 495 -23.93 10.00 25.28
C SER A 495 -23.55 9.56 23.85
N ALA A 496 -24.53 9.36 22.97
CA ALA A 496 -24.27 8.94 21.60
C ALA A 496 -24.10 10.14 20.68
N GLU A 497 -22.87 10.38 20.22
CA GLU A 497 -22.62 11.27 19.09
C GLU A 497 -22.76 10.49 17.77
N PRO A 498 -23.76 10.81 16.92
CA PRO A 498 -23.94 10.14 15.62
C PRO A 498 -22.73 10.27 14.69
N GLU A 499 -21.93 11.31 14.88
CA GLU A 499 -20.72 11.58 14.11
C GLU A 499 -19.66 10.47 14.28
N ASN A 500 -19.49 9.92 15.49
CA ASN A 500 -18.48 8.89 15.77
C ASN A 500 -18.82 7.52 15.14
N SER A 501 -20.10 7.14 15.16
CA SER A 501 -20.56 5.91 14.48
C SER A 501 -20.43 6.05 12.96
N ARG A 502 -20.74 7.25 12.42
CA ARG A 502 -20.54 7.57 11.00
C ARG A 502 -19.08 7.51 10.58
N GLU A 503 -18.17 8.06 11.38
CA GLU A 503 -16.72 8.00 11.12
C GLU A 503 -16.20 6.56 11.11
N THR A 504 -16.68 5.73 12.05
CA THR A 504 -16.32 4.31 12.11
C THR A 504 -16.82 3.55 10.88
N ALA A 505 -18.08 3.75 10.49
CA ALA A 505 -18.64 3.15 9.28
C ALA A 505 -17.90 3.59 8.01
N TYR A 506 -17.57 4.89 7.91
CA TYR A 506 -16.76 5.45 6.82
C TYR A 506 -15.38 4.80 6.75
N ALA A 507 -14.65 4.74 7.87
CA ALA A 507 -13.32 4.14 7.94
C ALA A 507 -13.36 2.65 7.59
N LEU A 508 -14.35 1.91 8.09
CA LEU A 508 -14.56 0.51 7.77
C LEU A 508 -14.79 0.31 6.27
N LYS A 509 -15.68 1.09 5.64
CA LYS A 509 -15.91 1.07 4.19
C LYS A 509 -14.61 1.36 3.42
N GLN A 510 -13.85 2.37 3.83
CA GLN A 510 -12.59 2.73 3.17
C GLN A 510 -11.52 1.63 3.32
N LYS A 511 -11.45 0.95 4.48
CA LYS A 511 -10.54 -0.18 4.69
C LYS A 511 -10.94 -1.41 3.89
N LEU A 512 -12.24 -1.74 3.82
CA LEU A 512 -12.75 -2.83 2.99
C LEU A 512 -12.33 -2.68 1.53
N VAL A 513 -12.39 -1.45 1.00
CA VAL A 513 -12.02 -1.16 -0.38
C VAL A 513 -10.49 -1.08 -0.55
N ASN A 514 -9.82 -0.23 0.23
CA ASN A 514 -8.41 0.12 -0.02
C ASN A 514 -7.40 -0.82 0.63
N VAL A 515 -7.82 -1.71 1.54
CA VAL A 515 -6.95 -2.72 2.16
C VAL A 515 -7.47 -4.12 1.85
N GLY A 516 -8.77 -4.36 2.04
CA GLY A 516 -9.40 -5.65 1.74
C GLY A 516 -9.61 -5.93 0.25
N GLY A 517 -9.51 -4.90 -0.61
CA GLY A 517 -9.65 -5.02 -2.05
C GLY A 517 -11.07 -5.27 -2.55
N TYR A 518 -12.08 -4.93 -1.76
CA TYR A 518 -13.47 -5.03 -2.19
C TYR A 518 -13.81 -4.03 -3.29
N ALA A 519 -14.01 -4.52 -4.52
CA ALA A 519 -14.18 -3.68 -5.71
C ALA A 519 -15.64 -3.39 -6.10
N SER A 520 -16.61 -4.08 -5.50
CA SER A 520 -18.05 -3.92 -5.80
C SER A 520 -18.67 -2.73 -5.07
N LYS A 521 -19.90 -2.36 -5.42
CA LYS A 521 -20.67 -1.31 -4.71
C LYS A 521 -20.86 -1.72 -3.26
N VAL A 522 -20.40 -0.90 -2.33
CA VAL A 522 -20.47 -1.17 -0.88
C VAL A 522 -20.76 0.11 -0.12
N CYS A 523 -21.62 -0.02 0.89
CA CYS A 523 -21.84 0.97 1.93
C CYS A 523 -21.80 0.25 3.29
N VAL A 524 -21.63 1.02 4.36
CA VAL A 524 -21.82 0.55 5.73
C VAL A 524 -22.74 1.54 6.40
N ILE A 525 -23.93 1.10 6.79
CA ILE A 525 -24.97 1.95 7.37
C ILE A 525 -24.75 2.02 8.88
N PRO A 526 -24.41 3.18 9.47
CA PRO A 526 -24.33 3.31 10.91
C PRO A 526 -25.73 3.34 11.52
N GLN A 527 -25.94 2.59 12.60
CA GLN A 527 -27.17 2.63 13.39
C GLN A 527 -26.82 2.58 14.87
N ILE A 528 -27.30 3.55 15.64
CA ILE A 528 -27.09 3.56 17.09
C ILE A 528 -28.23 2.80 17.76
N LEU A 529 -27.88 1.90 18.68
CA LEU A 529 -28.83 1.18 19.50
C LEU A 529 -28.59 1.49 20.98
N HIS A 530 -29.69 1.65 21.72
CA HIS A 530 -29.62 1.91 23.15
C HIS A 530 -29.88 0.63 23.93
N LEU A 531 -28.93 0.26 24.78
CA LEU A 531 -29.13 -0.80 25.75
C LEU A 531 -30.10 -0.24 26.82
N LYS A 532 -31.27 -0.85 27.00
CA LYS A 532 -32.18 -0.42 28.08
C LYS A 532 -31.46 -0.62 29.42
N GLY A 533 -31.24 0.48 30.14
CA GLY A 533 -30.61 0.44 31.45
C GLY A 533 -31.37 -0.47 32.41
N THR A 534 -30.65 -1.27 33.18
CA THR A 534 -31.15 -2.00 34.35
C THR A 534 -31.45 -0.99 35.47
N GLN A 535 -32.43 -0.10 35.28
CA GLN A 535 -32.99 0.66 36.39
C GLN A 535 -34.09 -0.19 37.04
N ASN A 536 -33.79 -0.60 38.27
CA ASN A 536 -34.68 -1.12 39.32
C ASN A 536 -36.12 -1.43 38.91
N GLN A 537 -36.45 -2.72 38.94
CA GLN A 537 -37.80 -3.18 39.27
C GLN A 537 -38.17 -2.63 40.66
N MET A 538 -38.71 -1.42 40.72
CA MET A 538 -39.64 -1.03 41.77
C MET A 538 -40.91 -0.58 41.09
N GLU A 539 -41.92 -1.42 41.24
CA GLU A 539 -43.32 -1.18 40.95
C GLU A 539 -43.74 0.18 41.50
N VAL A 540 -44.22 1.08 40.63
CA VAL A 540 -45.31 2.00 40.99
C VAL A 540 -46.26 2.11 39.80
N ALA A 541 -47.51 1.80 40.12
CA ALA A 541 -48.75 1.73 39.36
C ALA A 541 -48.97 2.69 38.18
N GLU A 542 -49.61 2.10 37.17
CA GLU A 542 -50.64 2.65 36.27
C GLU A 542 -51.01 4.13 36.47
N TYR A 543 -50.70 4.95 35.46
CA TYR A 543 -51.60 5.99 34.99
C TYR A 543 -51.52 6.09 33.46
N ASP A 544 -52.68 6.01 32.84
CA ASP A 544 -52.92 5.99 31.40
C ASP A 544 -52.63 7.33 30.68
N ASN A 545 -51.90 7.20 29.56
CA ASN A 545 -51.99 7.94 28.27
C ASN A 545 -51.64 9.45 28.18
N PRO A 546 -51.37 9.99 26.95
CA PRO A 546 -50.68 9.42 25.78
C PRO A 546 -49.65 10.42 25.16
N GLN A 547 -49.00 10.04 24.05
CA GLN A 547 -48.08 10.82 23.17
C GLN A 547 -46.57 10.52 23.32
N GLN A 548 -46.15 9.38 22.76
CA GLN A 548 -44.84 9.25 22.14
C GLN A 548 -45.02 8.83 20.67
N GLU A 549 -45.56 9.74 19.86
CA GLU A 549 -45.54 9.64 18.39
C GLU A 549 -44.27 10.26 17.76
N ASN A 550 -43.30 10.70 18.56
CA ASN A 550 -42.07 11.33 18.07
C ASN A 550 -40.80 10.49 18.36
N GLN A 551 -40.85 9.18 18.18
CA GLN A 551 -39.65 8.44 17.79
C GLN A 551 -39.56 8.54 16.27
N GLU A 552 -38.81 9.55 15.80
CA GLU A 552 -38.39 9.63 14.41
C GLU A 552 -37.79 8.27 13.99
N ASN A 553 -38.33 7.73 12.89
CA ASN A 553 -38.15 6.37 12.41
C ASN A 553 -36.68 5.85 12.40
N PRO A 554 -36.45 4.53 12.56
CA PRO A 554 -35.16 3.87 12.31
C PRO A 554 -34.68 3.93 10.83
N CYS A 555 -35.36 4.67 9.95
CA CYS A 555 -35.28 4.57 8.49
C CYS A 555 -34.49 5.68 7.78
N VAL A 556 -33.81 6.58 8.51
CA VAL A 556 -33.17 7.74 7.84
C VAL A 556 -32.06 7.29 6.88
N TYR A 557 -31.25 6.27 7.23
CA TYR A 557 -30.09 5.86 6.43
C TYR A 557 -30.36 4.81 5.35
N THR A 558 -31.30 3.88 5.54
CA THR A 558 -31.64 2.87 4.51
C THR A 558 -32.25 3.51 3.26
N SER A 559 -32.89 4.67 3.40
CA SER A 559 -33.35 5.45 2.24
C SER A 559 -32.20 6.11 1.46
N LEU A 560 -31.03 6.34 2.09
CA LEU A 560 -29.96 7.20 1.56
C LEU A 560 -29.19 6.57 0.41
N TYR A 561 -29.04 5.25 0.39
CA TYR A 561 -28.28 4.53 -0.63
C TYR A 561 -29.20 3.89 -1.67
N PRO A 562 -28.73 3.73 -2.93
CA PRO A 562 -29.50 3.02 -3.94
C PRO A 562 -29.58 1.50 -3.68
N GLU A 563 -30.56 0.82 -4.29
CA GLU A 563 -30.80 -0.62 -4.09
C GLU A 563 -29.65 -1.52 -4.57
N ASP A 564 -28.84 -1.07 -5.53
CA ASP A 564 -27.70 -1.84 -6.05
C ASP A 564 -26.46 -1.87 -5.14
N TYR A 565 -26.54 -1.24 -3.96
CA TYR A 565 -25.59 -1.38 -2.85
C TYR A 565 -25.97 -2.49 -1.87
N ILE A 566 -27.11 -3.16 -2.07
CA ILE A 566 -27.56 -4.31 -1.28
C ILE A 566 -26.65 -5.52 -1.55
N LEU A 567 -26.27 -6.25 -0.49
CA LEU A 567 -25.44 -7.44 -0.64
C LEU A 567 -26.22 -8.63 -1.21
N THR A 568 -25.69 -9.21 -2.28
CA THR A 568 -26.13 -10.50 -2.82
C THR A 568 -25.34 -11.64 -2.18
N SER A 569 -25.82 -12.88 -2.28
CA SER A 569 -25.08 -14.07 -1.81
C SER A 569 -23.65 -14.16 -2.34
N ARG A 570 -23.40 -13.79 -3.60
CA ARG A 570 -22.05 -13.75 -4.18
C ARG A 570 -21.17 -12.67 -3.53
N ASN A 571 -21.76 -11.52 -3.23
CA ASN A 571 -21.05 -10.38 -2.66
C ASN A 571 -20.65 -10.60 -1.19
N ILE A 572 -21.40 -11.41 -0.43
CA ILE A 572 -21.14 -11.68 0.99
C ILE A 572 -19.79 -12.37 1.19
N THR A 573 -19.48 -13.42 0.43
CA THR A 573 -18.19 -14.13 0.57
C THR A 573 -17.01 -13.20 0.26
N ALA A 574 -17.11 -12.40 -0.81
CA ALA A 574 -16.08 -11.42 -1.15
C ALA A 574 -15.94 -10.32 -0.07
N PHE A 575 -17.06 -9.89 0.52
CA PHE A 575 -17.08 -8.91 1.61
C PHE A 575 -16.38 -9.46 2.87
N LEU A 576 -16.74 -10.68 3.29
CA LEU A 576 -16.17 -11.33 4.47
C LEU A 576 -14.67 -11.62 4.28
N ARG A 577 -14.25 -12.03 3.09
CA ARG A 577 -12.82 -12.20 2.76
C ARG A 577 -12.06 -10.88 2.85
N ALA A 578 -12.62 -9.79 2.30
CA ALA A 578 -12.03 -8.46 2.42
C ALA A 578 -11.94 -8.02 3.89
N LEU A 579 -12.95 -8.33 4.70
CA LEU A 579 -12.96 -8.02 6.13
C LEU A 579 -11.87 -8.78 6.91
N VAL A 580 -11.63 -10.05 6.60
CA VAL A 580 -10.53 -10.84 7.19
C VAL A 580 -9.19 -10.17 6.91
N ILE A 581 -8.95 -9.75 5.67
CA ILE A 581 -7.72 -9.03 5.31
C ILE A 581 -7.62 -7.73 6.12
N VAL A 582 -8.70 -6.95 6.23
CA VAL A 582 -8.73 -5.70 6.99
C VAL A 582 -8.36 -5.89 8.46
N VAL A 583 -8.81 -6.96 9.09
CA VAL A 583 -8.60 -7.17 10.53
C VAL A 583 -7.26 -7.85 10.82
N LEU A 584 -6.80 -8.74 9.94
CA LEU A 584 -5.60 -9.56 10.17
C LEU A 584 -4.33 -9.01 9.53
N HIS A 585 -4.39 -7.97 8.70
CA HIS A 585 -3.20 -7.53 7.98
C HIS A 585 -2.11 -6.95 8.88
N PHE A 586 -0.86 -7.19 8.49
CA PHE A 586 0.31 -6.48 8.98
C PHE A 586 1.35 -6.35 7.86
N LYS A 587 2.28 -5.40 7.99
CA LYS A 587 3.33 -5.19 6.99
C LYS A 587 4.30 -6.37 6.99
N SER A 588 4.50 -6.97 5.83
CA SER A 588 5.39 -8.13 5.65
C SER A 588 6.86 -7.72 5.61
N TYR A 589 7.73 -8.56 6.17
CA TYR A 589 9.19 -8.47 6.00
C TYR A 589 9.62 -8.67 4.53
N LEU A 590 8.76 -9.25 3.68
CA LEU A 590 9.03 -9.34 2.24
C LEU A 590 9.01 -8.00 1.54
N SER A 591 8.35 -6.99 2.13
CA SER A 591 8.18 -5.68 1.51
C SER A 591 9.53 -5.07 1.14
N ASP A 592 10.49 -5.21 2.04
CA ASP A 592 11.80 -4.62 1.88
C ASP A 592 12.63 -5.33 0.78
N TYR A 593 12.40 -6.62 0.54
CA TYR A 593 13.08 -7.38 -0.52
C TYR A 593 12.54 -7.05 -1.91
N LEU A 594 11.21 -6.98 -2.04
CA LEU A 594 10.56 -6.75 -3.33
C LEU A 594 10.53 -5.25 -3.67
N GLY A 595 11.05 -4.39 -2.79
CA GLY A 595 11.06 -2.94 -2.98
C GLY A 595 9.66 -2.32 -3.02
N CYS A 596 8.64 -3.06 -2.58
CA CYS A 596 7.24 -2.67 -2.60
C CYS A 596 6.56 -3.08 -1.30
N GLU A 597 5.53 -2.36 -0.87
CA GLU A 597 4.81 -2.70 0.36
C GLU A 597 3.89 -3.91 0.14
N ILE A 598 4.12 -4.98 0.91
CA ILE A 598 3.35 -6.22 0.88
C ILE A 598 2.78 -6.48 2.27
N LEU A 599 1.53 -6.93 2.32
CA LEU A 599 0.86 -7.29 3.57
C LEU A 599 0.86 -8.80 3.76
N ASN A 600 0.99 -9.24 5.02
CA ASN A 600 0.77 -10.61 5.47
C ASN A 600 -0.43 -10.65 6.43
N LEU A 601 -0.93 -11.86 6.73
CA LEU A 601 -2.04 -12.09 7.65
C LEU A 601 -1.56 -12.74 8.95
N LEU A 602 -2.10 -12.27 10.08
CA LEU A 602 -1.90 -12.88 11.41
C LEU A 602 -2.50 -14.30 11.46
N THR A 603 -1.95 -15.15 12.33
CA THR A 603 -2.57 -16.44 12.65
C THR A 603 -3.78 -16.27 13.55
N LEU A 604 -4.64 -17.29 13.64
CA LEU A 604 -5.80 -17.29 14.53
C LEU A 604 -5.41 -17.02 15.99
N LYS A 605 -4.40 -17.71 16.52
CA LYS A 605 -3.90 -17.51 17.90
C LYS A 605 -3.39 -16.08 18.15
N GLN A 606 -2.67 -15.51 17.18
CA GLN A 606 -2.20 -14.12 17.28
C GLN A 606 -3.38 -13.14 17.31
N TYR A 607 -4.40 -13.38 16.49
CA TYR A 607 -5.61 -12.56 16.47
C TYR A 607 -6.43 -12.70 17.77
N GLU A 608 -6.60 -13.91 18.28
CA GLU A 608 -7.25 -14.18 19.57
C GLU A 608 -6.57 -13.42 20.71
N LEU A 609 -5.24 -13.39 20.75
CA LEU A 609 -4.50 -12.62 21.75
C LEU A 609 -4.80 -11.10 21.65
N LEU A 610 -4.81 -10.54 20.44
CA LEU A 610 -5.09 -9.12 20.21
C LEU A 610 -6.55 -8.74 20.52
N SER A 611 -7.45 -9.71 20.43
CA SER A 611 -8.89 -9.52 20.62
C SER A 611 -9.31 -9.41 22.09
N LYS A 612 -8.42 -9.75 23.04
CA LYS A 612 -8.70 -9.69 24.48
C LYS A 612 -9.14 -8.31 24.96
N ASN A 613 -10.00 -8.29 25.98
CA ASN A 613 -10.47 -7.05 26.59
C ASN A 613 -9.37 -6.37 27.42
N LEU A 614 -8.77 -5.31 26.87
CA LEU A 614 -7.75 -4.50 27.52
C LEU A 614 -8.19 -3.78 28.81
N HIS A 615 -9.50 -3.65 29.06
CA HIS A 615 -10.00 -3.13 30.33
C HIS A 615 -9.97 -4.18 31.46
N LYS A 616 -10.09 -5.48 31.12
CA LYS A 616 -10.02 -6.60 32.07
C LYS A 616 -8.60 -7.16 32.18
N VAL A 617 -7.93 -7.34 31.05
CA VAL A 617 -6.60 -7.94 30.94
C VAL A 617 -5.54 -6.83 31.06
N LYS A 618 -5.32 -6.37 32.29
CA LYS A 618 -4.32 -5.34 32.60
C LYS A 618 -2.90 -5.89 32.61
N GLU A 619 -2.73 -7.14 33.02
CA GLU A 619 -1.45 -7.84 33.07
C GLU A 619 -1.52 -9.11 32.23
N GLN A 620 -0.52 -9.36 31.39
CA GLN A 620 -0.47 -10.54 30.53
C GLN A 620 0.97 -10.93 30.21
N PHE A 621 1.31 -12.20 30.43
CA PHE A 621 2.56 -12.80 29.98
C PHE A 621 2.29 -13.58 28.68
N VAL A 622 3.09 -13.32 27.65
CA VAL A 622 3.00 -14.01 26.36
C VAL A 622 4.28 -14.80 26.15
N LEU A 623 4.20 -16.10 26.33
CA LEU A 623 5.29 -17.03 26.06
C LEU A 623 5.17 -17.46 24.60
N GLY A 624 6.11 -17.01 23.76
CA GLY A 624 6.11 -17.37 22.36
C GLY A 624 7.40 -18.07 21.97
N LEU A 625 7.29 -19.18 21.24
CA LEU A 625 8.45 -19.88 20.69
C LEU A 625 9.21 -19.00 19.65
N PRO A 626 10.43 -19.39 19.26
CA PRO A 626 11.17 -18.68 18.22
C PRO A 626 10.38 -18.63 16.91
N GLY A 627 10.37 -17.47 16.24
CA GLY A 627 9.71 -17.32 14.93
C GLY A 627 8.19 -17.29 14.94
N THR A 628 7.54 -17.13 16.11
CA THR A 628 6.08 -17.03 16.26
C THR A 628 5.52 -15.61 16.04
N GLY A 629 6.36 -14.63 15.73
CA GLY A 629 5.95 -13.25 15.48
C GLY A 629 5.65 -12.41 16.72
N LYS A 630 6.24 -12.74 17.88
CA LYS A 630 6.07 -12.03 19.17
C LYS A 630 6.12 -10.50 19.04
N THR A 631 7.19 -9.96 18.46
CA THR A 631 7.38 -8.51 18.28
C THR A 631 6.29 -7.88 17.41
N ILE A 632 5.78 -8.57 16.38
CA ILE A 632 4.65 -8.06 15.57
C ILE A 632 3.39 -7.94 16.43
N VAL A 633 3.11 -8.94 17.27
CA VAL A 633 1.98 -8.90 18.21
C VAL A 633 2.17 -7.79 19.25
N ALA A 634 3.41 -7.59 19.75
CA ALA A 634 3.75 -6.50 20.67
C ALA A 634 3.49 -5.11 20.06
N LEU A 635 3.83 -4.91 18.78
CA LEU A 635 3.54 -3.64 18.09
C LEU A 635 2.03 -3.45 17.85
N LYS A 636 1.31 -4.50 17.47
CA LYS A 636 -0.14 -4.46 17.29
C LYS A 636 -0.88 -4.18 18.60
N ILE A 637 -0.43 -4.72 19.74
CA ILE A 637 -1.06 -4.42 21.03
C ILE A 637 -0.82 -2.96 21.44
N ILE A 638 0.36 -2.38 21.15
CA ILE A 638 0.63 -0.96 21.39
C ILE A 638 -0.33 -0.07 20.59
N GLU A 639 -0.55 -0.38 19.30
CA GLU A 639 -1.54 0.34 18.48
C GLU A 639 -2.96 0.25 19.08
N ARG A 640 -3.36 -0.94 19.56
CA ARG A 640 -4.66 -1.13 20.22
C ARG A 640 -4.77 -0.40 21.55
N ILE A 641 -3.74 -0.41 22.40
CA ILE A 641 -3.71 0.33 23.67
C ILE A 641 -3.88 1.82 23.39
N ARG A 642 -3.09 2.37 22.46
CA ARG A 642 -3.19 3.76 22.04
C ARG A 642 -4.62 4.14 21.65
N ASN A 643 -5.24 3.35 20.80
CA ASN A 643 -6.57 3.65 20.29
C ASN A 643 -7.66 3.43 21.35
N THR A 644 -7.50 2.45 22.24
CA THR A 644 -8.48 2.15 23.29
C THR A 644 -8.50 3.19 24.42
N PHE A 645 -7.33 3.74 24.78
CA PHE A 645 -7.16 4.66 25.91
C PHE A 645 -6.83 6.10 25.51
N HIS A 646 -6.84 6.42 24.20
CA HIS A 646 -6.49 7.74 23.63
C HIS A 646 -5.10 8.22 24.05
N CYS A 647 -4.12 7.32 24.06
CA CYS A 647 -2.78 7.66 24.53
C CYS A 647 -1.93 8.33 23.44
N SER A 648 -1.14 9.31 23.82
CA SER A 648 -0.02 9.80 23.02
C SER A 648 1.13 8.76 22.99
N ALA A 649 2.13 8.98 22.14
CA ALA A 649 3.30 8.11 22.08
C ALA A 649 4.09 8.08 23.41
N GLU A 650 4.14 9.18 24.16
CA GLU A 650 4.90 9.29 25.41
C GLU A 650 4.25 8.55 26.58
N GLU A 651 2.96 8.25 26.49
CA GLU A 651 2.19 7.56 27.55
C GLU A 651 2.29 6.02 27.48
N ILE A 652 2.86 5.49 26.39
CA ILE A 652 3.10 4.05 26.21
C ILE A 652 4.61 3.82 26.10
N LEU A 653 5.16 3.02 27.00
CA LEU A 653 6.56 2.68 27.02
C LEU A 653 6.79 1.27 26.47
N TYR A 654 7.66 1.17 25.48
CA TYR A 654 8.19 -0.10 24.99
C TYR A 654 9.59 -0.31 25.58
N ILE A 655 9.79 -1.42 26.28
CA ILE A 655 11.07 -1.75 26.92
C ILE A 655 11.65 -3.00 26.24
N CYS A 656 12.92 -2.92 25.85
CA CYS A 656 13.70 -4.06 25.38
C CYS A 656 15.12 -4.02 25.95
N GLU A 657 15.91 -5.09 25.80
CA GLU A 657 17.31 -5.08 26.28
C GLU A 657 18.23 -4.32 25.30
N ASN A 658 18.00 -4.51 23.99
CA ASN A 658 18.98 -4.16 22.96
C ASN A 658 18.64 -2.86 22.21
N GLN A 659 19.64 -2.00 22.03
CA GLN A 659 19.53 -0.74 21.28
C GLN A 659 19.10 -0.92 19.80
N PRO A 660 19.55 -1.96 19.06
CA PRO A 660 19.04 -2.25 17.72
C PRO A 660 17.53 -2.49 17.64
N LEU A 661 16.95 -3.25 18.57
CA LEU A 661 15.51 -3.52 18.60
C LEU A 661 14.72 -2.24 18.92
N LYS A 662 15.22 -1.42 19.84
CA LYS A 662 14.67 -0.08 20.12
C LYS A 662 14.62 0.78 18.85
N GLN A 663 15.70 0.81 18.05
CA GLN A 663 15.74 1.58 16.80
C GLN A 663 14.77 1.03 15.75
N PHE A 664 14.61 -0.30 15.67
CA PHE A 664 13.65 -0.95 14.79
C PHE A 664 12.20 -0.56 15.13
N VAL A 665 11.83 -0.56 16.41
CA VAL A 665 10.49 -0.14 16.86
C VAL A 665 10.27 1.36 16.68
N GLY A 666 11.31 2.16 16.91
CA GLY A 666 11.25 3.62 16.79
C GLY A 666 10.38 4.27 17.87
N ASN A 667 9.97 5.52 17.64
CA ASN A 667 9.19 6.33 18.61
C ASN A 667 7.85 6.84 18.06
N LYS A 668 7.36 6.25 16.96
CA LYS A 668 6.14 6.74 16.29
C LYS A 668 4.87 6.32 17.05
N ILE A 669 4.82 5.07 17.51
CA ILE A 669 3.64 4.49 18.17
C ILE A 669 3.72 4.40 19.70
N CYS A 670 4.92 4.53 20.25
CA CYS A 670 5.22 4.50 21.67
C CYS A 670 6.58 5.17 21.89
N ARG A 671 6.99 5.37 23.14
CA ARG A 671 8.38 5.68 23.51
C ARG A 671 9.14 4.37 23.72
N SER A 672 10.19 4.12 22.93
CA SER A 672 11.02 2.92 23.08
C SER A 672 12.30 3.21 23.86
N VAL A 673 12.63 2.36 24.82
CA VAL A 673 13.81 2.48 25.69
C VAL A 673 14.48 1.14 25.93
N THR A 674 15.77 1.18 26.25
CA THR A 674 16.48 0.00 26.77
C THR A 674 16.15 -0.18 28.25
N ARG A 675 16.25 -1.40 28.78
CA ARG A 675 16.09 -1.69 30.23
C ARG A 675 16.95 -0.77 31.10
N VAL A 676 18.22 -0.58 30.76
CA VAL A 676 19.14 0.30 31.50
C VAL A 676 18.60 1.73 31.55
N ALA A 677 18.24 2.29 30.40
CA ALA A 677 17.68 3.63 30.32
C ALA A 677 16.30 3.75 31.02
N PHE A 678 15.56 2.65 31.14
CA PHE A 678 14.33 2.61 31.92
C PHE A 678 14.60 2.69 33.43
N LEU A 679 15.60 1.96 33.93
CA LEU A 679 15.95 1.96 35.35
C LEU A 679 16.57 3.29 35.80
N GLU A 680 17.35 3.94 34.93
CA GLU A 680 17.98 5.25 35.21
C GLU A 680 17.03 6.44 34.97
N GLY A 681 15.99 6.24 34.16
CA GLY A 681 15.11 7.29 33.69
C GLY A 681 13.91 7.54 34.60
N ASN A 682 13.29 8.71 34.44
CA ASN A 682 11.99 9.01 35.02
C ASN A 682 10.93 9.16 33.92
N PHE A 683 9.77 8.55 34.14
CA PHE A 683 8.70 8.41 33.15
C PHE A 683 7.34 8.82 33.75
N PRO A 684 7.16 10.10 34.13
CA PRO A 684 5.96 10.55 34.85
C PRO A 684 4.67 10.48 34.00
N GLU A 685 4.83 10.57 32.67
CA GLU A 685 3.72 10.55 31.69
C GLU A 685 3.30 9.12 31.30
N VAL A 686 4.17 8.12 31.54
CA VAL A 686 3.89 6.74 31.12
C VAL A 686 2.74 6.17 31.94
N LYS A 687 1.78 5.59 31.22
CA LYS A 687 0.63 4.86 31.78
C LYS A 687 0.75 3.38 31.48
N HIS A 688 1.14 3.01 30.26
CA HIS A 688 1.17 1.63 29.78
C HIS A 688 2.58 1.19 29.47
N ILE A 689 2.90 -0.07 29.73
CA ILE A 689 4.21 -0.67 29.45
C ILE A 689 4.02 -1.97 28.67
N VAL A 690 4.76 -2.10 27.58
CA VAL A 690 4.94 -3.34 26.84
C VAL A 690 6.42 -3.69 26.86
N VAL A 691 6.74 -4.91 27.27
CA VAL A 691 8.13 -5.40 27.37
C VAL A 691 8.32 -6.51 26.37
N ASP A 692 9.37 -6.42 25.56
CA ASP A 692 9.74 -7.44 24.58
C ASP A 692 11.12 -8.03 24.89
N GLU A 693 11.31 -9.31 24.54
CA GLU A 693 12.53 -10.07 24.81
C GLU A 693 12.93 -10.06 26.31
N ALA A 694 11.95 -10.09 27.21
CA ALA A 694 12.14 -9.88 28.66
C ALA A 694 13.04 -10.93 29.33
N GLN A 695 13.16 -12.13 28.76
CA GLN A 695 14.08 -13.17 29.25
C GLN A 695 15.55 -12.75 29.18
N ASN A 696 15.88 -11.75 28.36
CA ASN A 696 17.25 -11.24 28.18
C ASN A 696 17.61 -10.10 29.15
N PHE A 697 16.70 -9.74 30.04
CA PHE A 697 16.89 -8.64 30.97
C PHE A 697 17.74 -9.11 32.15
N ARG A 698 18.64 -8.26 32.65
CA ARG A 698 19.44 -8.56 33.85
C ARG A 698 18.94 -7.77 35.05
N CYS A 699 18.89 -8.43 36.20
CA CYS A 699 18.45 -7.80 37.46
C CYS A 699 19.56 -7.17 38.31
N GLU A 700 20.83 -7.37 37.93
CA GLU A 700 21.98 -6.85 38.68
C GLU A 700 21.95 -5.31 38.84
N GLU A 701 21.38 -4.61 37.86
CA GLU A 701 21.26 -3.15 37.82
C GLU A 701 19.95 -2.62 38.42
N GLY A 702 19.09 -3.52 38.93
CA GLY A 702 17.81 -3.18 39.56
C GLY A 702 16.65 -4.07 39.13
N ASN A 703 15.62 -4.15 39.99
CA ASN A 703 14.41 -4.93 39.73
C ASN A 703 13.49 -4.19 38.74
N TRP A 704 13.76 -4.34 37.45
CA TRP A 704 12.98 -3.71 36.37
C TRP A 704 11.50 -4.10 36.43
N TYR A 705 11.19 -5.35 36.80
CA TYR A 705 9.82 -5.86 36.83
C TYR A 705 9.01 -5.14 37.90
N GLN A 706 9.56 -5.04 39.11
CA GLN A 706 8.91 -4.28 40.19
C GLN A 706 8.77 -2.79 39.83
N CYS A 707 9.80 -2.16 39.27
CA CYS A 707 9.73 -0.77 38.84
C CYS A 707 8.62 -0.54 37.78
N ALA A 708 8.53 -1.41 36.78
CA ALA A 708 7.50 -1.35 35.75
C ALA A 708 6.10 -1.58 36.34
N GLN A 709 5.97 -2.58 37.20
CA GLN A 709 4.71 -2.93 37.84
C GLN A 709 4.21 -1.80 38.75
N GLU A 710 5.09 -1.17 39.54
CA GLU A 710 4.74 -0.01 40.37
C GLU A 710 4.30 1.19 39.53
N LEU A 711 4.98 1.46 38.41
CA LEU A 711 4.65 2.55 37.51
C LEU A 711 3.26 2.37 36.91
N VAL A 712 2.98 1.17 36.36
CA VAL A 712 1.69 0.85 35.75
C VAL A 712 0.57 0.83 36.78
N ARG A 713 0.81 0.24 37.98
CA ARG A 713 -0.19 0.20 39.07
C ARG A 713 -0.60 1.59 39.52
N LYS A 714 0.34 2.53 39.67
CA LYS A 714 0.05 3.93 40.04
C LYS A 714 -0.91 4.63 39.07
N LYS A 715 -0.94 4.21 37.80
CA LYS A 715 -1.75 4.81 36.73
C LYS A 715 -2.89 3.92 36.25
N ASN A 716 -3.11 2.76 36.87
CA ASN A 716 -4.06 1.73 36.43
C ASN A 716 -3.92 1.37 34.94
N GLY A 717 -2.66 1.28 34.49
CA GLY A 717 -2.33 1.05 33.09
C GLY A 717 -2.30 -0.42 32.70
N ILE A 718 -1.67 -0.70 31.56
CA ILE A 718 -1.52 -2.06 31.01
C ILE A 718 -0.06 -2.44 31.07
N PHE A 719 0.21 -3.69 31.44
CA PHE A 719 1.53 -4.27 31.54
C PHE A 719 1.57 -5.62 30.83
N TRP A 720 2.12 -5.66 29.62
CA TRP A 720 2.25 -6.89 28.85
C TRP A 720 3.71 -7.23 28.65
N VAL A 721 4.06 -8.50 28.87
CA VAL A 721 5.45 -8.97 28.80
C VAL A 721 5.51 -10.13 27.80
N PHE A 722 6.36 -9.97 26.78
CA PHE A 722 6.66 -10.98 25.77
C PHE A 722 8.00 -11.62 26.08
N LEU A 723 8.05 -12.95 26.07
CA LEU A 723 9.21 -13.71 26.50
C LEU A 723 9.34 -15.07 25.81
N ASP A 724 10.56 -15.59 25.82
CA ASP A 724 10.92 -16.90 25.28
C ASP A 724 12.12 -17.49 26.02
N PHE A 725 11.89 -18.34 27.02
CA PHE A 725 12.97 -18.88 27.84
C PHE A 725 13.91 -19.83 27.08
N PHE A 726 13.48 -20.43 25.97
CA PHE A 726 14.41 -21.19 25.11
C PHE A 726 15.48 -20.26 24.53
N GLN A 727 15.16 -18.99 24.32
CA GLN A 727 16.07 -17.97 23.79
C GLN A 727 16.78 -17.14 24.88
N SER A 728 16.92 -17.67 26.10
CA SER A 728 17.67 -17.00 27.16
C SER A 728 19.13 -16.88 26.79
N THR A 729 19.65 -15.65 26.69
CA THR A 729 21.04 -15.43 26.29
C THR A 729 22.03 -15.41 27.45
N HIS A 730 21.59 -15.49 28.71
CA HIS A 730 22.48 -15.48 29.88
C HIS A 730 21.93 -16.35 31.02
N PRO A 731 22.80 -16.86 31.91
CA PRO A 731 22.38 -17.68 33.06
C PRO A 731 21.85 -16.85 34.24
N PHE A 732 22.07 -15.53 34.23
CA PHE A 732 21.63 -14.64 35.32
C PHE A 732 20.12 -14.52 35.39
N SER A 733 19.59 -14.21 36.60
CA SER A 733 18.17 -13.97 36.80
C SER A 733 17.67 -12.79 35.98
N CYS A 734 16.57 -13.02 35.25
CA CYS A 734 15.83 -12.00 34.53
C CYS A 734 14.75 -11.29 35.37
N GLY A 735 14.63 -11.64 36.65
CA GLY A 735 13.67 -11.02 37.57
C GLY A 735 12.26 -11.55 37.46
N LEU A 736 12.06 -12.58 36.63
CA LEU A 736 10.81 -13.27 36.44
C LEU A 736 10.97 -14.74 36.85
N ASN A 737 9.99 -15.27 37.56
CA ASN A 737 9.89 -16.70 37.86
C ASN A 737 8.80 -17.33 36.99
N LEU A 738 9.18 -18.28 36.13
CA LEU A 738 8.28 -19.05 35.25
C LEU A 738 7.03 -19.57 35.95
N SER A 739 7.19 -20.07 37.17
CA SER A 739 6.08 -20.68 37.94
C SER A 739 5.07 -19.65 38.45
N GLU A 740 5.44 -18.37 38.46
CA GLU A 740 4.64 -17.25 38.99
C GLU A 740 4.06 -16.39 37.86
N LEU A 741 4.31 -16.74 36.58
CA LEU A 741 3.80 -15.99 35.43
C LEU A 741 2.33 -16.31 35.19
N TYR A 742 1.45 -15.48 35.74
CA TYR A 742 0.01 -15.59 35.51
C TYR A 742 -0.64 -14.20 35.38
N PRO A 743 -1.57 -14.00 34.43
CA PRO A 743 -2.03 -14.96 33.42
C PRO A 743 -1.02 -15.13 32.26
N GLN A 744 -0.94 -16.34 31.69
CA GLN A 744 -0.05 -16.66 30.58
C GLN A 744 -0.81 -17.04 29.30
N GLU A 745 -0.26 -16.69 28.15
CA GLU A 745 -0.75 -17.04 26.81
C GLU A 745 0.40 -17.57 25.95
N TRP A 746 0.10 -18.55 25.09
CA TRP A 746 1.13 -19.31 24.38
C TRP A 746 1.05 -19.12 22.86
N LEU A 747 2.16 -18.69 22.27
CA LEU A 747 2.34 -18.66 20.81
C LEU A 747 3.25 -19.82 20.41
N THR A 748 2.72 -20.79 19.68
CA THR A 748 3.42 -22.05 19.36
C THR A 748 3.59 -22.31 17.87
N ASP A 749 2.91 -21.53 17.03
CA ASP A 749 2.96 -21.65 15.57
C ASP A 749 4.12 -20.84 15.01
N MET A 750 5.16 -21.53 14.52
CA MET A 750 6.32 -20.90 13.90
C MET A 750 5.98 -20.43 12.49
N VAL A 751 5.96 -19.11 12.30
CA VAL A 751 5.54 -18.44 11.06
C VAL A 751 6.68 -17.74 10.33
N CYS A 752 7.88 -17.59 10.92
CA CYS A 752 8.98 -16.83 10.32
C CYS A 752 9.98 -17.70 9.54
N ASN A 753 10.48 -18.78 10.15
CA ASN A 753 11.64 -19.55 9.68
C ASN A 753 11.26 -20.70 8.73
N ALA A 754 12.10 -20.99 7.73
CA ALA A 754 11.93 -22.11 6.80
C ALA A 754 11.97 -23.48 7.50
N ARG A 755 11.39 -24.51 6.87
CA ARG A 755 11.17 -25.84 7.46
C ARG A 755 12.43 -26.49 8.00
N GLU A 756 13.52 -26.46 7.24
CA GLU A 756 14.81 -27.03 7.61
C GLU A 756 15.41 -26.32 8.82
N ILE A 757 15.18 -25.01 8.95
CA ILE A 757 15.62 -24.21 10.10
C ILE A 757 14.73 -24.51 11.32
N CYS A 758 13.41 -24.64 11.12
CA CYS A 758 12.50 -25.05 12.18
C CYS A 758 12.87 -26.42 12.76
N ASN A 759 13.25 -27.39 11.90
CA ASN A 759 13.72 -28.70 12.37
C ASN A 759 14.95 -28.56 13.27
N VAL A 760 15.96 -27.78 12.85
CA VAL A 760 17.14 -27.49 13.68
C VAL A 760 16.74 -26.86 15.00
N MET A 761 15.78 -25.94 15.01
CA MET A 761 15.28 -25.33 16.24
C MET A 761 14.53 -26.34 17.13
N PHE A 762 13.75 -27.26 16.57
CA PHE A 762 13.09 -28.32 17.33
C PHE A 762 14.10 -29.24 18.01
N ASP A 763 15.13 -29.69 17.27
CA ASP A 763 16.20 -30.52 17.81
C ASP A 763 16.92 -29.80 18.96
N LEU A 764 17.25 -28.52 18.79
CA LEU A 764 17.89 -27.71 19.83
C LEU A 764 17.01 -27.50 21.06
N MET A 765 15.70 -27.26 20.88
CA MET A 765 14.78 -27.13 22.01
C MET A 765 14.62 -28.45 22.78
N GLU A 766 14.60 -29.58 22.08
CA GLU A 766 14.58 -30.90 22.70
C GLU A 766 15.88 -31.15 23.51
N GLU A 767 17.04 -30.83 22.95
CA GLU A 767 18.32 -30.91 23.65
C GLU A 767 18.36 -30.03 24.91
N ILE A 768 17.86 -28.78 24.82
CA ILE A 768 17.75 -27.87 25.97
C ILE A 768 16.90 -28.48 27.08
N LEU A 769 15.78 -29.14 26.74
CA LEU A 769 14.91 -29.79 27.73
C LEU A 769 15.56 -31.01 28.39
N LEU A 770 16.44 -31.73 27.67
CA LEU A 770 17.15 -32.89 28.19
C LEU A 770 18.30 -32.51 29.14
N ASP A 771 19.00 -31.41 28.85
CA ASP A 771 20.15 -30.94 29.64
C ASP A 771 19.72 -30.33 31.00
N CYS A 772 18.46 -29.87 31.08
CA CYS A 772 17.92 -29.29 32.29
C CYS A 772 17.42 -30.37 33.27
N ASN A 773 18.07 -30.48 34.44
CA ASN A 773 17.58 -31.32 35.54
C ASN A 773 16.15 -30.93 35.94
N ARG A 774 15.28 -31.93 36.15
CA ARG A 774 13.82 -31.81 36.23
C ARG A 774 13.32 -31.00 37.44
N ASP A 775 13.37 -29.69 37.36
CA ASP A 775 12.64 -28.76 38.23
C ASP A 775 11.32 -28.31 37.58
N THR A 776 10.33 -27.92 38.42
CA THR A 776 8.96 -27.51 38.03
C THR A 776 8.86 -26.43 36.92
N PRO A 777 9.78 -25.44 36.80
CA PRO A 777 9.76 -24.42 35.74
C PRO A 777 9.83 -24.98 34.30
N TYR A 778 10.47 -26.15 34.12
CA TYR A 778 10.68 -26.75 32.80
C TYR A 778 9.46 -27.48 32.25
N LYS A 779 8.49 -27.82 33.11
CA LYS A 779 7.24 -28.46 32.68
C LYS A 779 6.43 -27.55 31.75
N VAL A 780 6.39 -26.25 32.03
CA VAL A 780 5.70 -25.27 31.17
C VAL A 780 6.36 -25.19 29.79
N LEU A 781 7.70 -25.24 29.75
CA LEU A 781 8.45 -25.24 28.48
C LEU A 781 8.28 -26.54 27.71
N GLU A 782 8.23 -27.68 28.41
CA GLU A 782 7.93 -28.98 27.83
C GLU A 782 6.52 -29.00 27.20
N ASP A 783 5.52 -28.48 27.91
CA ASP A 783 4.14 -28.40 27.42
C ASP A 783 3.99 -27.40 26.25
N LEU A 784 4.76 -26.30 26.26
CA LEU A 784 4.84 -25.36 25.15
C LEU A 784 5.46 -26.03 23.91
N PHE A 785 6.56 -26.78 24.09
CA PHE A 785 7.25 -27.48 23.01
C PHE A 785 6.39 -28.61 22.41
N LYS A 786 5.61 -29.34 23.22
CA LYS A 786 4.65 -30.35 22.71
C LYS A 786 3.61 -29.77 21.75
N GLN A 787 3.28 -28.49 21.88
CA GLN A 787 2.35 -27.78 21.00
C GLN A 787 3.05 -27.04 19.85
N ALA A 788 4.37 -27.11 19.77
CA ALA A 788 5.15 -26.42 18.75
C ALA A 788 4.87 -27.01 17.37
N LYS A 789 4.58 -26.13 16.40
CA LYS A 789 4.35 -26.55 15.03
C LYS A 789 4.95 -25.57 14.04
N CYS A 790 5.64 -26.10 13.03
CA CYS A 790 5.96 -25.35 11.83
C CYS A 790 4.73 -25.36 10.92
N VAL A 791 4.06 -24.22 10.80
CA VAL A 791 2.75 -24.11 10.14
C VAL A 791 2.82 -24.03 8.62
N HIS A 792 4.02 -24.06 8.03
CA HIS A 792 4.21 -23.96 6.59
C HIS A 792 5.31 -24.90 6.08
N SER A 793 5.30 -25.22 4.78
CA SER A 793 6.25 -26.17 4.18
C SER A 793 7.37 -25.51 3.37
N LEU A 794 7.70 -24.25 3.68
CA LEU A 794 8.72 -23.47 2.97
C LEU A 794 10.11 -24.15 3.02
N PRO A 795 10.72 -24.48 1.87
CA PRO A 795 12.08 -25.00 1.85
C PRO A 795 13.09 -23.88 2.08
N GLY A 796 14.10 -24.19 2.88
CA GLY A 796 15.25 -23.37 3.22
C GLY A 796 16.52 -24.21 3.23
N ASP A 797 17.65 -23.52 3.45
CA ASP A 797 18.96 -24.17 3.47
C ASP A 797 19.52 -24.14 4.89
N TYR A 798 20.03 -25.30 5.32
CA TYR A 798 20.84 -25.42 6.53
C TYR A 798 22.20 -26.01 6.17
N VAL A 799 23.26 -25.27 6.49
CA VAL A 799 24.64 -25.69 6.24
C VAL A 799 25.44 -25.61 7.53
N LYS A 800 25.88 -26.77 8.04
CA LYS A 800 26.82 -26.87 9.15
C LYS A 800 28.22 -27.22 8.62
N LYS A 801 29.22 -26.42 8.97
CA LYS A 801 30.64 -26.71 8.69
C LYS A 801 31.43 -26.67 9.98
N VAL A 802 32.22 -27.72 10.20
CA VAL A 802 33.07 -27.88 11.39
C VAL A 802 34.54 -27.86 10.97
N ASN A 803 35.43 -27.67 11.94
CA ASN A 803 36.88 -27.72 11.76
C ASN A 803 37.41 -26.73 10.72
N MET A 804 36.98 -25.46 10.81
CA MET A 804 37.41 -24.41 9.89
C MET A 804 38.38 -23.42 10.54
N ARG A 805 39.46 -23.09 9.83
CA ARG A 805 40.31 -21.95 10.22
C ARG A 805 39.59 -20.63 9.97
N THR A 806 39.95 -19.59 10.72
CA THR A 806 39.32 -18.26 10.55
C THR A 806 39.43 -17.74 9.11
N SER A 807 40.56 -17.98 8.44
CA SER A 807 40.76 -17.59 7.04
C SER A 807 39.82 -18.31 6.08
N GLU A 808 39.54 -19.59 6.33
CA GLU A 808 38.62 -20.41 5.53
C GLU A 808 37.17 -19.99 5.75
N MET A 809 36.80 -19.66 6.98
CA MET A 809 35.47 -19.09 7.29
C MET A 809 35.27 -17.76 6.54
N VAL A 810 36.24 -16.86 6.59
CA VAL A 810 36.18 -15.58 5.87
C VAL A 810 36.03 -15.79 4.36
N GLN A 811 36.80 -16.72 3.78
CA GLN A 811 36.69 -17.06 2.36
C GLN A 811 35.30 -17.64 2.01
N TYR A 812 34.79 -18.54 2.85
CA TYR A 812 33.47 -19.15 2.65
C TYR A 812 32.35 -18.10 2.75
N VAL A 813 32.31 -17.31 3.81
CA VAL A 813 31.30 -16.26 4.01
C VAL A 813 31.36 -15.26 2.86
N THR A 814 32.55 -14.83 2.44
CA THR A 814 32.70 -13.92 1.29
C THR A 814 32.16 -14.54 0.00
N LYS A 815 32.48 -15.81 -0.27
CA LYS A 815 32.00 -16.52 -1.46
C LYS A 815 30.48 -16.64 -1.47
N GLU A 816 29.88 -17.04 -0.36
CA GLU A 816 28.42 -17.21 -0.25
C GLU A 816 27.69 -15.86 -0.29
N CYS A 817 28.19 -14.82 0.39
CA CYS A 817 27.62 -13.47 0.28
C CYS A 817 27.60 -13.00 -1.18
N ASN A 818 28.72 -13.18 -1.91
CA ASN A 818 28.77 -12.83 -3.33
C ASN A 818 27.77 -13.65 -4.16
N ARG A 819 27.66 -14.95 -3.89
CA ARG A 819 26.68 -15.83 -4.57
C ARG A 819 25.26 -15.36 -4.33
N TYR A 820 24.90 -15.01 -3.09
CA TYR A 820 23.56 -14.52 -2.76
C TYR A 820 23.27 -13.17 -3.41
N ILE A 821 24.21 -12.24 -3.38
CA ILE A 821 24.04 -10.94 -4.04
C ILE A 821 23.86 -11.13 -5.57
N GLN A 822 24.60 -12.05 -6.19
CA GLN A 822 24.41 -12.40 -7.60
C GLN A 822 23.06 -13.08 -7.89
N GLN A 823 22.47 -13.75 -6.90
CA GLN A 823 21.10 -14.29 -6.96
C GLN A 823 20.02 -13.24 -6.71
N GLY A 824 20.39 -11.97 -6.50
CA GLY A 824 19.46 -10.86 -6.30
C GLY A 824 19.10 -10.60 -4.83
N TYR A 825 19.80 -11.18 -3.86
CA TYR A 825 19.60 -10.81 -2.44
C TYR A 825 20.29 -9.48 -2.12
N PRO A 826 19.58 -8.47 -1.59
CA PRO A 826 20.19 -7.21 -1.15
C PRO A 826 21.10 -7.43 0.07
N ALA A 827 22.01 -6.49 0.33
CA ALA A 827 22.97 -6.60 1.43
C ALA A 827 22.26 -6.68 2.79
N LYS A 828 21.15 -5.94 2.97
CA LYS A 828 20.32 -6.00 4.18
C LYS A 828 19.75 -7.38 4.51
N ASP A 829 19.67 -8.31 3.56
CA ASP A 829 19.12 -9.64 3.81
C ASP A 829 20.09 -10.56 4.55
N ILE A 830 21.34 -10.13 4.75
CA ILE A 830 22.42 -10.94 5.30
C ILE A 830 22.84 -10.42 6.68
N ALA A 831 22.88 -11.32 7.66
CA ALA A 831 23.55 -11.10 8.94
C ALA A 831 24.66 -12.14 9.17
N ILE A 832 25.74 -11.68 9.79
CA ILE A 832 26.88 -12.48 10.23
C ILE A 832 26.98 -12.27 11.74
N LEU A 833 26.65 -13.31 12.49
CA LEU A 833 26.48 -13.26 13.94
C LEU A 833 27.58 -14.08 14.62
N CYS A 834 28.30 -13.44 15.55
CA CYS A 834 29.31 -14.09 16.38
C CYS A 834 28.84 -14.19 17.85
N SER A 835 29.48 -15.04 18.66
CA SER A 835 29.14 -15.19 20.08
C SER A 835 29.20 -13.87 20.88
N THR A 836 30.20 -13.03 20.59
CA THR A 836 30.42 -11.75 21.28
C THR A 836 30.63 -10.60 20.29
N GLN A 837 30.45 -9.36 20.77
CA GLN A 837 30.69 -8.16 19.97
C GLN A 837 32.18 -8.03 19.59
N HIS A 838 33.07 -8.41 20.51
CA HIS A 838 34.51 -8.42 20.24
C HIS A 838 34.87 -9.41 19.13
N ALA A 839 34.34 -10.64 19.17
CA ALA A 839 34.52 -11.63 18.12
C ALA A 839 33.98 -11.13 16.77
N ALA A 840 32.81 -10.49 16.76
CA ALA A 840 32.23 -9.89 15.56
C ALA A 840 33.13 -8.79 14.97
N GLN A 841 33.72 -7.93 15.81
CA GLN A 841 34.66 -6.90 15.37
C GLN A 841 35.94 -7.49 14.76
N LEU A 842 36.53 -8.51 15.42
CA LEU A 842 37.71 -9.20 14.90
C LEU A 842 37.41 -9.89 13.56
N PHE A 843 36.27 -10.55 13.45
CA PHE A 843 35.85 -11.19 12.21
C PHE A 843 35.61 -10.16 11.11
N ARG A 844 34.95 -9.04 11.43
CA ARG A 844 34.72 -7.91 10.51
C ARG A 844 36.00 -7.36 9.93
N GLN A 845 37.04 -7.15 10.75
CA GLN A 845 38.34 -6.63 10.29
C GLN A 845 39.01 -7.57 9.27
N LYS A 846 38.82 -8.89 9.40
CA LYS A 846 39.34 -9.88 8.45
C LYS A 846 38.44 -10.04 7.21
N LEU A 847 37.13 -9.89 7.38
CA LEU A 847 36.14 -10.02 6.32
C LEU A 847 36.16 -8.84 5.34
N GLU A 848 36.26 -7.61 5.85
CA GLU A 848 36.11 -6.40 5.04
C GLU A 848 37.12 -6.30 3.87
N PRO A 849 38.44 -6.57 4.06
CA PRO A 849 39.40 -6.57 2.96
C PRO A 849 39.10 -7.64 1.90
N GLU A 850 38.69 -8.83 2.33
CA GLU A 850 38.40 -9.96 1.43
C GLU A 850 37.13 -9.69 0.61
N LEU A 851 36.09 -9.17 1.27
CA LEU A 851 34.85 -8.77 0.64
C LEU A 851 35.11 -7.67 -0.39
N LYS A 852 35.87 -6.63 -0.04
CA LYS A 852 36.29 -5.57 -0.97
C LYS A 852 37.10 -6.11 -2.16
N ARG A 853 37.99 -7.09 -1.94
CA ARG A 853 38.82 -7.70 -3.00
C ARG A 853 37.98 -8.43 -4.04
N GLN A 854 36.99 -9.21 -3.61
CA GLN A 854 36.12 -9.95 -4.53
C GLN A 854 35.14 -9.01 -5.23
N ILE A 855 34.59 -8.02 -4.52
CA ILE A 855 33.60 -7.08 -5.04
C ILE A 855 34.16 -6.16 -6.13
N ARG A 856 35.44 -5.76 -6.06
CA ARG A 856 36.10 -5.00 -7.13
C ARG A 856 36.01 -5.67 -8.50
N LYS A 857 35.85 -7.01 -8.54
CA LYS A 857 35.65 -7.76 -9.79
C LYS A 857 34.24 -7.62 -10.37
N PHE A 858 33.24 -7.25 -9.56
CA PHE A 858 31.82 -7.32 -9.91
C PHE A 858 31.06 -5.97 -9.85
N ARG A 859 31.73 -4.86 -9.54
CA ARG A 859 31.16 -3.47 -9.55
C ARG A 859 29.94 -3.23 -8.64
N VAL A 860 29.63 -4.10 -7.69
CA VAL A 860 28.57 -3.88 -6.66
C VAL A 860 29.15 -3.08 -5.49
N ARG A 861 28.38 -2.22 -4.82
CA ARG A 861 28.79 -1.62 -3.53
C ARG A 861 28.15 -2.41 -2.40
N VAL A 862 28.95 -3.10 -1.58
CA VAL A 862 28.47 -3.76 -0.37
C VAL A 862 29.10 -3.07 0.82
N VAL A 863 28.27 -2.68 1.77
CA VAL A 863 28.66 -2.02 3.00
C VAL A 863 28.40 -2.98 4.16
N LEU A 864 29.38 -3.10 5.06
CA LEU A 864 29.19 -3.81 6.32
C LEU A 864 28.63 -2.83 7.35
N GLY A 865 27.61 -3.22 8.09
CA GLY A 865 27.00 -2.44 9.18
C GLY A 865 27.03 -3.19 10.51
N SER A 866 26.68 -2.51 11.60
CA SER A 866 26.33 -3.16 12.87
C SER A 866 24.82 -3.40 12.94
N ALA A 867 24.34 -4.04 14.01
CA ALA A 867 22.90 -4.23 14.22
C ALA A 867 22.10 -2.91 14.32
N GLU A 868 22.75 -1.77 14.61
CA GLU A 868 22.08 -0.45 14.63
C GLU A 868 21.67 0.02 13.22
N HIS A 869 22.33 -0.50 12.20
CA HIS A 869 22.05 -0.19 10.79
C HIS A 869 21.07 -1.20 10.19
N VAL A 870 20.23 -1.86 11.01
CA VAL A 870 19.32 -2.94 10.58
C VAL A 870 18.29 -2.49 9.54
N LEU A 871 17.98 -1.19 9.48
CA LEU A 871 17.05 -0.62 8.49
C LEU A 871 17.76 -0.18 7.20
N GLU A 872 19.09 -0.20 7.15
CA GLU A 872 19.90 0.21 6.01
C GLU A 872 20.27 -0.98 5.12
N ASP A 873 20.65 -0.71 3.85
CA ASP A 873 21.10 -1.75 2.92
C ASP A 873 22.55 -2.18 3.16
N VAL A 874 22.77 -2.89 4.27
CA VAL A 874 24.09 -3.32 4.74
C VAL A 874 24.10 -4.77 5.21
N ILE A 875 25.23 -5.46 5.02
CA ILE A 875 25.46 -6.76 5.65
C ILE A 875 25.75 -6.49 7.13
N VAL A 876 24.91 -6.99 8.01
CA VAL A 876 25.08 -6.81 9.46
C VAL A 876 26.16 -7.76 9.97
N VAL A 877 27.17 -7.24 10.67
CA VAL A 877 28.16 -8.05 11.39
C VAL A 877 28.14 -7.63 12.86
N ASP A 878 27.58 -8.48 13.72
CA ASP A 878 27.40 -8.17 15.14
C ASP A 878 27.35 -9.43 16.01
N SER A 879 27.12 -9.27 17.30
CA SER A 879 26.89 -10.36 18.23
C SER A 879 25.46 -10.91 18.18
N ILE A 880 25.31 -12.19 18.48
CA ILE A 880 24.01 -12.85 18.59
C ILE A 880 23.11 -12.12 19.60
N ARG A 881 23.67 -11.70 20.74
CA ARG A 881 22.94 -11.01 21.82
C ARG A 881 22.36 -9.68 21.37
N ARG A 882 23.16 -8.83 20.70
CA ARG A 882 22.71 -7.52 20.19
C ARG A 882 21.67 -7.64 19.08
N PHE A 883 21.66 -8.77 18.36
CA PHE A 883 20.72 -9.05 17.29
C PHE A 883 19.43 -9.76 17.76
N SER A 884 19.22 -9.90 19.08
CA SER A 884 17.97 -10.49 19.61
C SER A 884 16.76 -9.62 19.28
N GLY A 885 15.64 -10.27 18.99
CA GLY A 885 14.40 -9.68 18.45
C GLY A 885 14.47 -9.26 16.96
N LEU A 886 15.62 -9.39 16.29
CA LEU A 886 15.78 -9.03 14.88
C LEU A 886 15.92 -10.28 14.00
N GLU A 887 15.56 -10.16 12.72
CA GLU A 887 15.57 -11.28 11.77
C GLU A 887 16.16 -10.86 10.41
N ARG A 888 16.73 -11.85 9.71
CA ARG A 888 17.26 -11.75 8.35
C ARG A 888 16.92 -13.00 7.54
N ARG A 889 16.94 -12.88 6.22
CA ARG A 889 16.74 -14.05 5.35
C ARG A 889 17.90 -15.03 5.47
N ILE A 890 19.12 -14.50 5.48
CA ILE A 890 20.35 -15.26 5.44
C ILE A 890 21.17 -14.92 6.68
N VAL A 891 21.52 -15.94 7.46
CA VAL A 891 22.33 -15.77 8.67
C VAL A 891 23.53 -16.71 8.63
N PHE A 892 24.70 -16.15 8.92
CA PHE A 892 25.92 -16.88 9.20
C PHE A 892 26.23 -16.82 10.70
N GLY A 893 26.15 -17.95 11.40
CA GLY A 893 26.69 -18.12 12.75
C GLY A 893 28.17 -18.45 12.70
N ILE A 894 29.02 -17.53 13.14
CA ILE A 894 30.48 -17.70 13.18
C ILE A 894 30.87 -18.10 14.59
N HIS A 895 31.26 -19.36 14.73
CA HIS A 895 31.63 -20.00 15.99
C HIS A 895 30.73 -19.54 17.15
N PRO A 896 29.43 -19.88 17.12
CA PRO A 896 28.42 -19.38 18.05
C PRO A 896 28.52 -20.06 19.44
N VAL A 897 29.74 -20.25 19.94
CA VAL A 897 30.03 -20.86 21.24
C VAL A 897 30.23 -19.74 22.26
N PRO A 898 29.38 -19.64 23.30
CA PRO A 898 29.58 -18.70 24.40
C PRO A 898 30.72 -19.14 25.31
N ALA A 899 31.25 -18.20 26.10
CA ALA A 899 32.16 -18.52 27.20
C ALA A 899 31.47 -19.23 28.37
N GLN A 900 30.14 -19.09 28.48
CA GLN A 900 29.32 -19.78 29.47
C GLN A 900 28.71 -21.05 28.85
N GLU A 901 29.16 -22.23 29.26
CA GLU A 901 28.70 -23.51 28.70
C GLU A 901 27.20 -23.73 28.91
N GLU A 902 26.66 -23.27 30.04
CA GLU A 902 25.25 -23.40 30.46
C GLU A 902 24.21 -22.83 29.47
N ILE A 903 24.61 -21.91 28.59
CA ILE A 903 23.72 -21.24 27.62
C ILE A 903 24.12 -21.54 26.17
N SER A 904 25.01 -22.51 25.94
CA SER A 904 25.55 -22.84 24.62
C SER A 904 24.45 -23.23 23.63
N LEU A 905 23.55 -24.13 24.04
CA LEU A 905 22.40 -24.56 23.24
C LEU A 905 21.40 -23.40 23.01
N ASN A 906 21.09 -22.62 24.05
CA ASN A 906 20.19 -21.46 23.92
C ASN A 906 20.74 -20.40 22.96
N LEU A 907 22.05 -20.14 23.00
CA LEU A 907 22.68 -19.17 22.09
C LEU A 907 22.68 -19.68 20.65
N LEU A 908 22.86 -20.99 20.46
CA LEU A 908 22.77 -21.63 19.15
C LEU A 908 21.35 -21.53 18.59
N LEU A 909 20.34 -21.80 19.42
CA LEU A 909 18.93 -21.59 19.07
C LEU A 909 18.65 -20.13 18.73
N CYS A 910 19.23 -19.19 19.50
CA CYS A 910 19.15 -17.78 19.20
C CYS A 910 19.67 -17.47 17.80
N VAL A 911 20.81 -18.01 17.37
CA VAL A 911 21.32 -17.81 15.99
C VAL A 911 20.35 -18.36 14.95
N ALA A 912 19.91 -19.60 15.13
CA ALA A 912 19.04 -20.28 14.18
C ALA A 912 17.74 -19.50 13.95
N SER A 913 17.14 -19.02 15.03
CA SER A 913 15.89 -18.26 14.98
C SER A 913 15.95 -16.94 14.21
N ARG A 914 17.15 -16.34 14.03
CA ARG A 914 17.29 -15.08 13.28
C ARG A 914 17.25 -15.29 11.76
N ALA A 915 17.27 -16.55 11.30
CA ALA A 915 17.36 -16.92 9.90
C ALA A 915 16.00 -17.33 9.32
N ASN A 916 15.48 -16.57 8.37
CA ASN A 916 14.16 -16.84 7.79
C ASN A 916 14.21 -17.89 6.68
N SER A 917 15.29 -17.99 5.91
CA SER A 917 15.39 -18.94 4.79
C SER A 917 16.70 -19.70 4.68
N LYS A 918 17.84 -19.13 5.10
CA LYS A 918 19.15 -19.77 4.97
C LYS A 918 19.98 -19.58 6.23
N LEU A 919 20.45 -20.69 6.79
CA LEU A 919 21.28 -20.72 7.99
C LEU A 919 22.61 -21.42 7.69
N HIS A 920 23.72 -20.73 7.94
CA HIS A 920 25.07 -21.27 7.85
C HIS A 920 25.71 -21.24 9.24
N LEU A 921 26.12 -22.38 9.78
CA LEU A 921 26.85 -22.47 11.04
C LEU A 921 28.28 -22.94 10.79
N LEU A 922 29.26 -22.13 11.19
CA LEU A 922 30.68 -22.39 10.98
C LEU A 922 31.38 -22.52 12.32
N TYR A 923 32.10 -23.63 12.55
CA TYR A 923 32.84 -23.90 13.79
C TYR A 923 34.34 -23.96 13.55
N HIS A 924 35.11 -23.50 14.54
CA HIS A 924 36.57 -23.57 14.50
C HIS A 924 37.06 -25.02 14.57
N GLU A 925 38.30 -25.23 14.13
CA GLU A 925 39.09 -26.42 14.44
C GLU A 925 39.34 -26.43 15.95
N GLU A 926 38.95 -27.51 16.64
CA GLU A 926 39.34 -27.72 18.03
C GLU A 926 40.88 -27.83 18.07
N GLU A 927 41.55 -26.96 18.83
CA GLU A 927 43.00 -27.05 19.09
C GLU A 927 43.32 -28.11 20.14
#